data_AF-A0AAN7GZA5-F1
#
_entry.id   AF-A0AAN7GZA5-F1
#
_cell.length_a   1.000
_cell.length_b   1.000
_cell.length_c   1.000
_cell.angle_alpha   90.00
_cell.angle_beta   90.00
_cell.angle_gamma   90.00
#
_symmetry.space_group_name_H-M   'P 1'
#
loop_
_entity.id
_entity.type
_entity.pdbx_description
1 polymer ?
#
loop_
_entity_poly.entity_id
_entity_poly.type
_entity_poly.pdbx_seq_one_letter_code
_entity_poly.pdbx_strand_id
1 'polypeptide(L)'
;MSAFVKPENALKRAEELINVGQKQDALQALHDVITSKRSRAWQKTLERIMFKYIELCVDMRRGRYAKDGLIQYRIVCQQVNVSSLEEVIKHFMHLSTEKAEQARAQAQALEEALDVDDLEADKRPEDLMLSYVGGEKGKDRSDREVVTPWFKFLWETYRTVLEILRNNSKLEALYAMTAHRAFQFCKQYKRTTEFRRLCEIIRNHLANLNKYRDQRDRPDLSAPESLQLYLDTRVEQLKIATELDLWQEAFRSVEDIYGLMCLVKKTPKASVMVIYYAKLTEIFWISSSHLYHAYAWLKVFNLQKSFNKNLSQKDLQMIASSVVLAALSVSPYERSSRASHLELENEKERNLRMAYLIGFNVDLKVENRELLSRSSLLSKLVAKGVLNCATQEVKDLYHLLEHEFFPLDIAIKIQSLLNKISKLGGKLASASSLPEVQLSQYVPSLEKIATLRVLQQVSRVYQTMKIEVLAQMIPFSNFLVVEKISVEAVKHKFLALKIDHAKGVVQFGDQGFESDVLKNHLATLAQNLNKARTMIYPPRKEESKLGDILPRLAETVDREHKRLLARRSIIEKRKEDHERQLSEMEREEESRRHKIQKVTEEAEQKRLASEIERRKNQRILKEIEERELQEVHALLQEAVKGKRRGKKPILEGEKVTKQSVMELARSEQLKERQEMEKKLQKLVKTMDYLERAKREEAAPLIEAAFQQRLVEERQQHEHDQQQEVELSRHRHDGDLKEKNRLTRMADNKMIFQERVLQLRQAEYDRIRAQREDLIRQELQSRKQEREFLRKRKFFLIEEKKRLEREAQEAEACRIAEEERQKKEEAERKAKLDEFAEKQRQREREIEEKARLEKEALLGKTAEPPRPYEPPGGARPVEPLGAAAATAAAAPVAATPAPGKYVPRFRRGGAEGAAPPPVPPDHWGRQDDRPPHGSSDRWRSSGADSRGSTFGSSSRSSWSSSRIPPRGNR
;
A
#
# COMPACT_ATOMS: atom_id res chain seq x y z
N MET A 1 6.98 2.66 -50.57
CA MET A 1 6.04 3.60 -49.93
C MET A 1 5.24 4.28 -51.02
N SER A 2 3.90 4.18 -51.02
CA SER A 2 3.07 4.83 -52.05
C SER A 2 2.67 6.23 -51.59
N ALA A 3 3.26 7.27 -52.16
CA ALA A 3 2.94 8.67 -51.85
C ALA A 3 1.67 9.13 -52.60
N PHE A 4 0.51 8.58 -52.24
CA PHE A 4 -0.78 8.94 -52.86
C PHE A 4 -1.04 10.46 -52.80
N VAL A 5 -1.26 11.07 -53.97
CA VAL A 5 -1.50 12.53 -54.11
C VAL A 5 -2.95 12.91 -53.78
N LYS A 6 -3.91 12.02 -54.07
CA LYS A 6 -5.32 12.15 -53.68
C LYS A 6 -5.72 10.98 -52.78
N PRO A 7 -6.44 11.21 -51.66
CA PRO A 7 -6.88 10.13 -50.78
C PRO A 7 -7.84 9.15 -51.46
N GLU A 8 -8.65 9.63 -52.40
CA GLU A 8 -9.60 8.83 -53.21
C GLU A 8 -8.94 7.65 -53.92
N ASN A 9 -7.71 7.83 -54.40
CA ASN A 9 -6.96 6.79 -55.10
C ASN A 9 -6.49 5.68 -54.15
N ALA A 10 -6.26 5.99 -52.88
CA ALA A 10 -5.89 5.00 -51.87
C ALA A 10 -7.09 4.17 -51.42
N LEU A 11 -8.29 4.75 -51.37
CA LEU A 11 -9.52 3.99 -51.12
C LEU A 11 -9.77 2.96 -52.23
N LYS A 12 -9.73 3.39 -53.50
CA LYS A 12 -9.85 2.48 -54.65
C LYS A 12 -8.77 1.39 -54.64
N ARG A 13 -7.51 1.76 -54.37
CA ARG A 13 -6.42 0.77 -54.31
C ARG A 13 -6.57 -0.21 -53.15
N ALA A 14 -7.15 0.20 -52.02
CA ALA A 14 -7.50 -0.72 -50.93
C ALA A 14 -8.66 -1.65 -51.32
N GLU A 15 -9.68 -1.16 -52.02
CA GLU A 15 -10.78 -1.97 -52.55
C GLU A 15 -10.28 -3.03 -53.56
N GLU A 16 -9.38 -2.66 -54.48
CA GLU A 16 -8.67 -3.59 -55.36
C GLU A 16 -7.92 -4.68 -54.58
N LEU A 17 -7.13 -4.29 -53.58
CA LEU A 17 -6.34 -5.22 -52.76
C LEU A 17 -7.23 -6.14 -51.89
N ILE A 18 -8.38 -5.65 -51.41
CA ILE A 18 -9.39 -6.46 -50.71
C ILE A 18 -9.98 -7.52 -51.65
N ASN A 19 -10.30 -7.16 -52.89
CA ASN A 19 -10.86 -8.10 -53.88
C ASN A 19 -9.85 -9.19 -54.28
N VAL A 20 -8.55 -8.90 -54.22
CA VAL A 20 -7.45 -9.87 -54.40
C VAL A 20 -7.10 -10.63 -53.09
N GLY A 21 -7.83 -10.38 -51.99
CA GLY A 21 -7.65 -11.03 -50.69
C GLY A 21 -6.50 -10.46 -49.84
N GLN A 22 -5.73 -9.50 -50.35
CA GLN A 22 -4.57 -8.86 -49.70
C GLN A 22 -5.00 -7.81 -48.65
N LYS A 23 -5.81 -8.23 -47.67
CA LYS A 23 -6.34 -7.36 -46.59
C LYS A 23 -5.25 -6.65 -45.78
N GLN A 24 -4.07 -7.26 -45.61
CA GLN A 24 -2.95 -6.69 -44.86
C GLN A 24 -2.26 -5.53 -45.62
N ASP A 25 -2.11 -5.64 -46.94
CA ASP A 25 -1.55 -4.58 -47.79
C ASP A 25 -2.57 -3.46 -48.02
N ALA A 26 -3.86 -3.82 -48.16
CA ALA A 26 -4.96 -2.84 -48.16
C ALA A 26 -4.96 -2.00 -46.87
N LEU A 27 -4.80 -2.63 -45.71
CA LEU A 27 -4.71 -1.92 -44.43
C LEU A 27 -3.49 -0.97 -44.39
N GLN A 28 -2.32 -1.42 -44.85
CA GLN A 28 -1.11 -0.59 -44.85
C GLN A 28 -1.23 0.59 -45.82
N ALA A 29 -1.81 0.39 -47.01
CA ALA A 29 -2.04 1.46 -47.99
C ALA A 29 -2.95 2.57 -47.45
N LEU A 30 -3.96 2.22 -46.64
CA LEU A 30 -4.79 3.20 -45.92
C LEU A 30 -4.05 3.82 -44.73
N HIS A 31 -3.27 3.04 -43.97
CA HIS A 31 -2.46 3.52 -42.83
C HIS A 31 -1.47 4.61 -43.25
N ASP A 32 -0.75 4.42 -44.36
CA ASP A 32 0.20 5.38 -44.93
C ASP A 32 -0.48 6.72 -45.25
N VAL A 33 -1.76 6.71 -45.65
CA VAL A 33 -2.54 7.93 -45.95
C VAL A 33 -3.09 8.60 -44.69
N ILE A 34 -3.49 7.83 -43.68
CA ILE A 34 -3.99 8.37 -42.39
C ILE A 34 -2.85 8.99 -41.56
N THR A 35 -1.64 8.42 -41.65
CA THR A 35 -0.44 8.91 -40.93
C THR A 35 0.35 9.99 -41.69
N SER A 36 0.07 10.20 -42.98
CA SER A 36 0.79 11.16 -43.81
C SER A 36 0.64 12.61 -43.34
N LYS A 37 1.76 13.35 -43.34
CA LYS A 37 1.76 14.79 -43.04
C LYS A 37 1.03 15.64 -44.09
N ARG A 38 0.72 15.09 -45.28
CA ARG A 38 0.06 15.80 -46.39
C ARG A 38 -1.47 15.86 -46.25
N SER A 39 -2.07 14.87 -45.58
CA SER A 39 -3.52 14.67 -45.40
C SER A 39 -4.07 15.29 -44.12
N ARG A 40 -3.42 16.34 -43.61
CA ARG A 40 -3.75 16.97 -42.31
C ARG A 40 -5.00 17.85 -42.30
N ALA A 41 -5.53 18.22 -43.47
CA ALA A 41 -6.81 18.92 -43.57
C ALA A 41 -7.95 17.90 -43.66
N TRP A 42 -8.99 18.04 -42.84
CA TRP A 42 -10.14 17.14 -42.87
C TRP A 42 -10.89 17.21 -44.21
N GLN A 43 -11.31 16.05 -44.71
CA GLN A 43 -12.08 15.89 -45.94
C GLN A 43 -13.06 14.72 -45.77
N LYS A 44 -14.25 14.80 -46.37
CA LYS A 44 -15.26 13.72 -46.30
C LYS A 44 -14.78 12.38 -46.90
N THR A 45 -13.77 12.41 -47.77
CA THR A 45 -13.09 11.21 -48.26
C THR A 45 -12.26 10.51 -47.17
N LEU A 46 -11.63 11.27 -46.26
CA LEU A 46 -10.87 10.70 -45.14
C LEU A 46 -11.79 9.97 -44.14
N GLU A 47 -13.02 10.45 -43.94
CA GLU A 47 -14.06 9.77 -43.16
C GLU A 47 -14.41 8.40 -43.74
N ARG A 48 -14.66 8.32 -45.07
CA ARG A 48 -14.88 7.03 -45.76
C ARG A 48 -13.68 6.09 -45.67
N ILE A 49 -12.45 6.63 -45.77
CA ILE A 49 -11.21 5.88 -45.57
C ILE A 49 -11.11 5.35 -44.14
N MET A 50 -11.48 6.13 -43.13
CA MET A 50 -11.44 5.68 -41.73
C MET A 50 -12.44 4.57 -41.44
N PHE A 51 -13.66 4.63 -41.98
CA PHE A 51 -14.61 3.51 -41.86
C PHE A 51 -14.01 2.22 -42.44
N LYS A 52 -13.47 2.27 -43.67
CA LYS A 52 -12.90 1.08 -44.32
C LYS A 52 -11.61 0.57 -43.68
N TYR A 53 -10.79 1.49 -43.17
CA TYR A 53 -9.60 1.18 -42.38
C TYR A 53 -9.94 0.45 -41.07
N ILE A 54 -11.01 0.88 -40.39
CA ILE A 54 -11.47 0.28 -39.14
C ILE A 54 -12.10 -1.10 -39.39
N GLU A 55 -12.87 -1.27 -40.47
CA GLU A 55 -13.34 -2.59 -40.89
C GLU A 55 -12.19 -3.60 -41.02
N LEU A 56 -11.12 -3.24 -41.75
CA LEU A 56 -9.93 -4.07 -41.89
C LEU A 56 -9.18 -4.29 -40.56
N CYS A 57 -9.14 -3.28 -39.69
CA CYS A 57 -8.54 -3.43 -38.36
C CYS A 57 -9.30 -4.43 -37.48
N VAL A 58 -10.63 -4.44 -37.53
CA VAL A 58 -11.48 -5.34 -36.75
C VAL A 58 -11.45 -6.76 -37.31
N ASP A 59 -11.64 -6.92 -38.63
CA ASP A 59 -11.57 -8.22 -39.32
C ASP A 59 -10.26 -8.97 -39.03
N MET A 60 -9.12 -8.25 -39.03
CA MET A 60 -7.80 -8.83 -38.77
C MET A 60 -7.35 -8.72 -37.31
N ARG A 61 -8.23 -8.27 -36.39
CA ARG A 61 -7.96 -8.05 -34.95
C ARG A 61 -6.71 -7.17 -34.66
N ARG A 62 -6.36 -6.26 -35.57
CA ARG A 62 -5.16 -5.38 -35.53
C ARG A 62 -5.38 -4.14 -34.64
N GLY A 63 -5.70 -4.34 -33.36
CA GLY A 63 -6.07 -3.24 -32.44
C GLY A 63 -5.05 -2.10 -32.30
N ARG A 64 -3.74 -2.38 -32.48
CA ARG A 64 -2.69 -1.34 -32.50
C ARG A 64 -2.84 -0.38 -33.69
N TYR A 65 -3.07 -0.92 -34.89
CA TYR A 65 -3.33 -0.12 -36.09
C TYR A 65 -4.59 0.74 -35.91
N ALA A 66 -5.67 0.19 -35.33
CA ALA A 66 -6.88 0.97 -35.03
C ALA A 66 -6.57 2.15 -34.10
N LYS A 67 -5.82 1.91 -33.01
CA LYS A 67 -5.40 2.95 -32.05
C LYS A 67 -4.58 4.06 -32.72
N ASP A 68 -3.53 3.70 -33.44
CA ASP A 68 -2.61 4.68 -34.01
C ASP A 68 -3.29 5.51 -35.12
N GLY A 69 -4.12 4.86 -35.96
CA GLY A 69 -4.93 5.54 -36.97
C GLY A 69 -5.98 6.49 -36.35
N LEU A 70 -6.69 6.07 -35.31
CA LEU A 70 -7.66 6.93 -34.60
C LEU A 70 -6.99 8.10 -33.87
N ILE A 71 -5.76 7.95 -33.37
CA ILE A 71 -5.00 9.06 -32.76
C ILE A 71 -4.67 10.11 -33.82
N GLN A 72 -4.20 9.71 -35.01
CA GLN A 72 -3.96 10.67 -36.10
C GLN A 72 -5.27 11.29 -36.62
N TYR A 73 -6.33 10.48 -36.77
CA TYR A 73 -7.64 11.00 -37.19
C TYR A 73 -8.23 11.99 -36.18
N ARG A 74 -8.08 11.75 -34.87
CA ARG A 74 -8.43 12.73 -33.84
C ARG A 74 -7.70 14.06 -34.07
N ILE A 75 -6.40 14.05 -34.35
CA ILE A 75 -5.61 15.28 -34.58
C ILE A 75 -6.13 16.06 -35.80
N VAL A 76 -6.54 15.37 -36.87
CA VAL A 76 -7.15 15.99 -38.07
C VAL A 76 -8.55 16.54 -37.79
N CYS A 77 -9.37 15.83 -37.02
CA CYS A 77 -10.77 16.18 -36.78
C CYS A 77 -10.99 17.22 -35.66
N GLN A 78 -10.10 17.29 -34.65
CA GLN A 78 -10.28 18.05 -33.39
C GLN A 78 -10.72 19.51 -33.59
N GLN A 79 -10.19 20.18 -34.62
CA GLN A 79 -10.46 21.60 -34.90
C GLN A 79 -11.58 21.83 -35.93
N VAL A 80 -11.88 20.85 -36.79
CA VAL A 80 -12.73 21.05 -37.99
C VAL A 80 -14.09 20.35 -37.86
N ASN A 81 -14.10 19.06 -37.56
CA ASN A 81 -15.32 18.25 -37.49
C ASN A 81 -15.16 17.12 -36.46
N VAL A 82 -15.53 17.42 -35.21
CA VAL A 82 -15.46 16.46 -34.10
C VAL A 82 -16.51 15.35 -34.24
N SER A 83 -17.68 15.64 -34.84
CA SER A 83 -18.74 14.65 -35.07
C SER A 83 -18.31 13.52 -36.02
N SER A 84 -17.43 13.81 -36.98
CA SER A 84 -16.84 12.78 -37.85
C SER A 84 -15.99 11.76 -37.07
N LEU A 85 -15.27 12.20 -36.03
CA LEU A 85 -14.54 11.30 -35.14
C LEU A 85 -15.51 10.47 -34.27
N GLU A 86 -16.63 11.06 -33.85
CA GLU A 86 -17.68 10.37 -33.09
C GLU A 86 -18.32 9.22 -33.88
N GLU A 87 -18.74 9.44 -35.13
CA GLU A 87 -19.35 8.38 -35.96
C GLU A 87 -18.35 7.25 -36.29
N VAL A 88 -17.10 7.60 -36.62
CA VAL A 88 -16.02 6.63 -36.84
C VAL A 88 -15.76 5.78 -35.59
N ILE A 89 -15.87 6.37 -34.39
CA ILE A 89 -15.73 5.64 -33.12
C ILE A 89 -16.98 4.80 -32.77
N LYS A 90 -18.19 5.27 -33.10
CA LYS A 90 -19.43 4.48 -32.97
C LYS A 90 -19.36 3.21 -33.83
N HIS A 91 -18.92 3.33 -35.10
CA HIS A 91 -18.71 2.19 -36.01
C HIS A 91 -17.68 1.20 -35.48
N PHE A 92 -16.53 1.69 -34.99
CA PHE A 92 -15.49 0.82 -34.42
C PHE A 92 -15.99 -0.02 -33.24
N MET A 93 -16.75 0.59 -32.32
CA MET A 93 -17.36 -0.14 -31.20
C MET A 93 -18.44 -1.11 -31.68
N HIS A 94 -19.32 -0.69 -32.59
CA HIS A 94 -20.41 -1.53 -33.09
C HIS A 94 -19.89 -2.80 -33.76
N LEU A 95 -18.96 -2.67 -34.71
CA LEU A 95 -18.36 -3.79 -35.44
C LEU A 95 -17.52 -4.68 -34.50
N SER A 96 -16.85 -4.11 -33.50
CA SER A 96 -16.11 -4.91 -32.51
C SER A 96 -17.03 -5.73 -31.60
N THR A 97 -18.21 -5.19 -31.24
CA THR A 97 -19.24 -5.92 -30.49
C THR A 97 -19.87 -7.01 -31.36
N GLU A 98 -20.27 -6.68 -32.59
CA GLU A 98 -20.90 -7.61 -33.53
C GLU A 98 -20.01 -8.84 -33.77
N LYS A 99 -18.71 -8.66 -34.04
CA LYS A 99 -17.77 -9.79 -34.21
C LYS A 99 -17.59 -10.63 -32.95
N ALA A 100 -17.68 -10.02 -31.76
CA ALA A 100 -17.59 -10.75 -30.49
C ALA A 100 -18.88 -11.55 -30.21
N GLU A 101 -20.04 -11.03 -30.59
CA GLU A 101 -21.32 -11.72 -30.50
C GLU A 101 -21.44 -12.83 -31.55
N GLN A 102 -20.93 -12.63 -32.78
CA GLN A 102 -20.78 -13.67 -33.80
C GLN A 102 -19.86 -14.81 -33.33
N ALA A 103 -18.69 -14.48 -32.76
CA ALA A 103 -17.77 -15.50 -32.23
C ALA A 103 -18.38 -16.29 -31.08
N ARG A 104 -19.17 -15.65 -30.22
CA ARG A 104 -19.94 -16.32 -29.16
C ARG A 104 -21.01 -17.24 -29.75
N ALA A 105 -21.80 -16.77 -30.71
CA ALA A 105 -22.81 -17.59 -31.38
C ALA A 105 -22.20 -18.81 -32.09
N GLN A 106 -20.99 -18.66 -32.67
CA GLN A 106 -20.22 -19.76 -33.24
C GLN A 106 -19.78 -20.78 -32.19
N ALA A 107 -19.30 -20.34 -31.02
CA ALA A 107 -18.93 -21.24 -29.92
C ALA A 107 -20.15 -21.97 -29.33
N GLN A 108 -21.30 -21.29 -29.22
CA GLN A 108 -22.55 -21.90 -28.77
C GLN A 108 -23.10 -22.91 -29.80
N ALA A 109 -23.07 -22.60 -31.09
CA ALA A 109 -23.47 -23.54 -32.14
C ALA A 109 -22.52 -24.75 -32.24
N LEU A 110 -21.23 -24.57 -31.93
CA LEU A 110 -20.27 -25.67 -31.83
C LEU A 110 -20.54 -26.55 -30.61
N GLU A 111 -20.92 -25.96 -29.47
CA GLU A 111 -21.35 -26.69 -28.28
C GLU A 111 -22.65 -27.46 -28.52
N GLU A 112 -23.67 -26.82 -29.08
CA GLU A 112 -24.96 -27.45 -29.45
C GLU A 112 -24.79 -28.58 -30.47
N ALA A 113 -23.79 -28.51 -31.36
CA ALA A 113 -23.44 -29.60 -32.28
C ALA A 113 -22.68 -30.76 -31.63
N LEU A 114 -21.99 -30.53 -30.50
CA LEU A 114 -21.26 -31.56 -29.75
C LEU A 114 -22.14 -32.24 -28.69
N ASP A 115 -23.06 -31.50 -28.08
CA ASP A 115 -24.01 -31.98 -27.05
C ASP A 115 -25.08 -32.95 -27.61
N VAL A 116 -25.17 -33.06 -28.94
CA VAL A 116 -26.08 -33.96 -29.67
C VAL A 116 -25.47 -35.33 -29.97
N ASP A 117 -24.14 -35.46 -30.00
CA ASP A 117 -23.48 -36.57 -30.72
C ASP A 117 -23.10 -37.78 -29.84
N ASP A 118 -22.78 -37.62 -28.54
CA ASP A 118 -22.57 -38.78 -27.63
C ASP A 118 -22.64 -38.47 -26.12
N LEU A 119 -23.45 -39.25 -25.37
CA LEU A 119 -23.50 -39.25 -23.90
C LEU A 119 -22.44 -40.15 -23.23
N GLU A 120 -21.71 -40.96 -24.01
CA GLU A 120 -20.59 -41.78 -23.52
C GLU A 120 -19.23 -41.06 -23.62
N ALA A 121 -19.10 -40.07 -24.50
CA ALA A 121 -17.87 -39.29 -24.70
C ALA A 121 -17.40 -38.51 -23.46
N ASP A 122 -18.32 -38.12 -22.57
CA ASP A 122 -18.06 -37.39 -21.31
C ASP A 122 -17.17 -38.20 -20.32
N LYS A 123 -16.85 -39.46 -20.65
CA LYS A 123 -15.98 -40.37 -19.88
C LYS A 123 -14.60 -40.58 -20.51
N ARG A 124 -14.19 -39.77 -21.50
CA ARG A 124 -12.83 -39.83 -22.04
C ARG A 124 -11.78 -39.67 -20.93
N PRO A 125 -10.78 -40.57 -20.81
CA PRO A 125 -9.78 -40.49 -19.75
C PRO A 125 -9.01 -39.16 -19.73
N GLU A 126 -8.80 -38.57 -20.90
CA GLU A 126 -8.14 -37.26 -21.06
C GLU A 126 -8.95 -36.13 -20.41
N ASP A 127 -10.26 -36.07 -20.65
CA ASP A 127 -11.14 -35.07 -20.04
C ASP A 127 -11.33 -35.27 -18.54
N LEU A 128 -11.40 -36.52 -18.08
CA LEU A 128 -11.39 -36.85 -16.67
C LEU A 128 -10.09 -36.38 -16.00
N MET A 129 -8.92 -36.71 -16.58
CA MET A 129 -7.61 -36.26 -16.09
C MET A 129 -7.49 -34.73 -16.09
N LEU A 130 -7.95 -34.06 -17.15
CA LEU A 130 -7.96 -32.60 -17.21
C LEU A 130 -8.88 -32.00 -16.14
N SER A 131 -10.05 -32.59 -15.88
CA SER A 131 -10.96 -32.13 -14.81
C SER A 131 -10.36 -32.21 -13.41
N TYR A 132 -9.49 -33.21 -13.14
CA TYR A 132 -8.74 -33.34 -11.89
C TYR A 132 -7.60 -32.31 -11.77
N VAL A 133 -6.98 -31.91 -12.89
CA VAL A 133 -5.89 -30.92 -12.91
C VAL A 133 -6.41 -29.49 -12.91
N GLY A 134 -7.57 -29.23 -13.52
CA GLY A 134 -8.27 -27.97 -13.51
C GLY A 134 -9.73 -28.13 -13.89
N GLY A 135 -10.64 -27.63 -13.05
CA GLY A 135 -12.09 -27.73 -13.25
C GLY A 135 -12.69 -26.91 -14.40
N GLU A 136 -11.90 -26.60 -15.44
CA GLU A 136 -12.39 -26.00 -16.70
C GLU A 136 -13.01 -27.10 -17.58
N LYS A 137 -14.32 -27.03 -17.80
CA LYS A 137 -15.08 -27.98 -18.63
C LYS A 137 -14.79 -27.78 -20.12
N GLY A 138 -15.24 -28.70 -20.98
CA GLY A 138 -15.13 -28.57 -22.45
C GLY A 138 -15.62 -27.20 -22.97
N LYS A 139 -16.80 -26.76 -22.50
CA LYS A 139 -17.36 -25.41 -22.75
C LYS A 139 -16.40 -24.26 -22.39
N ASP A 140 -15.76 -24.32 -21.22
CA ASP A 140 -14.83 -23.28 -20.79
C ASP A 140 -13.59 -23.22 -21.70
N ARG A 141 -13.21 -24.34 -22.33
CA ARG A 141 -12.09 -24.41 -23.27
C ARG A 141 -12.47 -23.87 -24.65
N SER A 142 -13.64 -24.20 -25.20
CA SER A 142 -14.12 -23.62 -26.47
C SER A 142 -14.36 -22.10 -26.37
N ASP A 143 -14.94 -21.62 -25.25
CA ASP A 143 -15.03 -20.18 -24.95
C ASP A 143 -13.64 -19.51 -24.76
N ARG A 144 -12.62 -20.27 -24.35
CA ARG A 144 -11.24 -19.77 -24.18
C ARG A 144 -10.46 -19.69 -25.50
N GLU A 145 -10.75 -20.59 -26.45
CA GLU A 145 -10.14 -20.59 -27.78
C GLU A 145 -10.85 -19.64 -28.75
N VAL A 146 -12.17 -19.77 -28.91
CA VAL A 146 -12.94 -19.04 -29.93
C VAL A 146 -13.30 -17.63 -29.45
N VAL A 147 -13.94 -17.53 -28.29
CA VAL A 147 -14.61 -16.28 -27.85
C VAL A 147 -13.68 -15.33 -27.12
N THR A 148 -12.82 -15.86 -26.24
CA THR A 148 -11.92 -15.07 -25.40
C THR A 148 -10.94 -14.16 -26.18
N PRO A 149 -10.39 -14.54 -27.35
CA PRO A 149 -9.61 -13.61 -28.18
C PRO A 149 -10.43 -12.41 -28.66
N TRP A 150 -11.71 -12.58 -29.01
CA TRP A 150 -12.59 -11.50 -29.41
C TRP A 150 -13.02 -10.64 -28.21
N PHE A 151 -13.28 -11.22 -27.04
CA PHE A 151 -13.51 -10.44 -25.80
C PHE A 151 -12.28 -9.64 -25.38
N LYS A 152 -11.05 -10.17 -25.52
CA LYS A 152 -9.80 -9.43 -25.32
C LYS A 152 -9.66 -8.26 -26.31
N PHE A 153 -10.02 -8.47 -27.58
CA PHE A 153 -10.00 -7.43 -28.60
C PHE A 153 -11.04 -6.33 -28.29
N LEU A 154 -12.30 -6.69 -28.02
CA LEU A 154 -13.37 -5.76 -27.67
C LEU A 154 -13.06 -4.96 -26.39
N TRP A 155 -12.47 -5.59 -25.38
CA TRP A 155 -11.96 -4.90 -24.19
C TRP A 155 -10.91 -3.84 -24.53
N GLU A 156 -9.88 -4.19 -25.32
CA GLU A 156 -8.83 -3.24 -25.69
C GLU A 156 -9.35 -2.17 -26.68
N THR A 157 -10.40 -2.45 -27.46
CA THR A 157 -11.19 -1.45 -28.22
C THR A 157 -11.84 -0.45 -27.28
N TYR A 158 -12.64 -0.88 -26.29
CA TYR A 158 -13.26 0.03 -25.31
C TYR A 158 -12.22 0.88 -24.58
N ARG A 159 -11.14 0.25 -24.11
CA ARG A 159 -10.02 0.95 -23.48
C ARG A 159 -9.35 1.96 -24.42
N THR A 160 -9.09 1.58 -25.67
CA THR A 160 -8.49 2.45 -26.69
C THR A 160 -9.36 3.68 -26.95
N VAL A 161 -10.68 3.49 -27.11
CA VAL A 161 -11.63 4.58 -27.28
C VAL A 161 -11.63 5.51 -26.04
N LEU A 162 -11.66 4.97 -24.82
CA LEU A 162 -11.57 5.80 -23.60
C LEU A 162 -10.23 6.55 -23.48
N GLU A 163 -9.10 5.96 -23.89
CA GLU A 163 -7.80 6.63 -23.96
C GLU A 163 -7.76 7.75 -25.03
N ILE A 164 -8.51 7.60 -26.14
CA ILE A 164 -8.62 8.61 -27.22
C ILE A 164 -9.59 9.75 -26.85
N LEU A 165 -10.73 9.45 -26.21
CA LEU A 165 -11.79 10.42 -25.92
C LEU A 165 -11.52 11.30 -24.67
N ARG A 166 -10.59 10.91 -23.80
CA ARG A 166 -10.28 11.64 -22.56
C ARG A 166 -9.89 13.11 -22.79
N ASN A 167 -10.18 13.94 -21.80
CA ASN A 167 -9.86 15.37 -21.73
C ASN A 167 -10.33 16.16 -22.98
N ASN A 168 -11.53 15.90 -23.47
CA ASN A 168 -12.18 16.68 -24.52
C ASN A 168 -13.65 16.95 -24.16
N SER A 169 -14.00 18.20 -23.90
CA SER A 169 -15.35 18.61 -23.49
C SER A 169 -16.42 18.27 -24.53
N LYS A 170 -16.09 18.37 -25.82
CA LYS A 170 -17.00 18.05 -26.93
C LYS A 170 -17.33 16.54 -27.06
N LEU A 171 -16.61 15.67 -26.34
CA LEU A 171 -16.74 14.21 -26.44
C LEU A 171 -17.11 13.54 -25.10
N GLU A 172 -17.49 14.31 -24.08
CA GLU A 172 -17.85 13.78 -22.75
C GLU A 172 -19.02 12.78 -22.81
N ALA A 173 -20.06 13.08 -23.59
CA ALA A 173 -21.21 12.18 -23.74
C ALA A 173 -20.83 10.84 -24.39
N LEU A 174 -19.97 10.87 -25.42
CA LEU A 174 -19.46 9.67 -26.08
C LEU A 174 -18.52 8.87 -25.16
N TYR A 175 -17.71 9.55 -24.35
CA TYR A 175 -16.86 8.94 -23.33
C TYR A 175 -17.71 8.22 -22.26
N ALA A 176 -18.75 8.87 -21.73
CA ALA A 176 -19.67 8.29 -20.76
C ALA A 176 -20.42 7.08 -21.36
N MET A 177 -20.95 7.20 -22.58
CA MET A 177 -21.58 6.08 -23.29
C MET A 177 -20.61 4.90 -23.49
N THR A 178 -19.35 5.18 -23.85
CA THR A 178 -18.31 4.16 -23.99
C THR A 178 -18.03 3.47 -22.65
N ALA A 179 -17.91 4.22 -21.55
CA ALA A 179 -17.70 3.66 -20.23
C ALA A 179 -18.90 2.79 -19.78
N HIS A 180 -20.13 3.24 -20.00
CA HIS A 180 -21.34 2.47 -19.71
C HIS A 180 -21.38 1.15 -20.49
N ARG A 181 -21.12 1.19 -21.81
CA ARG A 181 -21.03 -0.03 -22.65
C ARG A 181 -19.93 -0.97 -22.18
N ALA A 182 -18.76 -0.44 -21.80
CA ALA A 182 -17.65 -1.23 -21.29
C ALA A 182 -17.95 -1.88 -19.92
N PHE A 183 -18.66 -1.18 -19.01
CA PHE A 183 -19.14 -1.79 -17.76
C PHE A 183 -20.19 -2.88 -18.02
N GLN A 184 -21.16 -2.63 -18.90
CA GLN A 184 -22.22 -3.61 -19.23
C GLN A 184 -21.65 -4.85 -19.94
N PHE A 185 -20.64 -4.69 -20.81
CA PHE A 185 -19.82 -5.81 -21.33
C PHE A 185 -19.17 -6.60 -20.19
N CYS A 186 -18.54 -5.92 -19.22
CA CYS A 186 -17.94 -6.61 -18.07
C CYS A 186 -18.97 -7.34 -17.19
N LYS A 187 -20.20 -6.83 -17.09
CA LYS A 187 -21.34 -7.47 -16.41
C LYS A 187 -21.80 -8.73 -17.16
N GLN A 188 -22.17 -8.56 -18.43
CA GLN A 188 -22.74 -9.60 -19.30
C GLN A 188 -21.82 -10.83 -19.40
N TYR A 189 -20.51 -10.61 -19.42
CA TYR A 189 -19.48 -11.65 -19.56
C TYR A 189 -18.68 -11.90 -18.27
N LYS A 190 -19.17 -11.43 -17.11
CA LYS A 190 -18.59 -11.60 -15.76
C LYS A 190 -17.07 -11.29 -15.68
N ARG A 191 -16.58 -10.36 -16.49
CA ARG A 191 -15.15 -9.99 -16.63
C ARG A 191 -14.66 -9.10 -15.47
N THR A 192 -14.60 -9.66 -14.27
CA THR A 192 -14.23 -8.90 -13.06
C THR A 192 -12.81 -8.31 -13.10
N THR A 193 -11.88 -8.93 -13.82
CA THR A 193 -10.50 -8.45 -14.03
C THR A 193 -10.46 -7.16 -14.84
N GLU A 194 -11.14 -7.15 -15.98
CA GLU A 194 -11.31 -5.99 -16.84
C GLU A 194 -12.10 -4.88 -16.14
N PHE A 195 -13.15 -5.23 -15.39
CA PHE A 195 -13.94 -4.26 -14.61
C PHE A 195 -13.08 -3.47 -13.60
N ARG A 196 -12.27 -4.16 -12.76
CA ARG A 196 -11.36 -3.49 -11.81
C ARG A 196 -10.40 -2.53 -12.55
N ARG A 197 -9.86 -2.98 -13.69
CA ARG A 197 -8.96 -2.18 -14.53
C ARG A 197 -9.66 -0.97 -15.15
N LEU A 198 -10.93 -1.09 -15.52
CA LEU A 198 -11.76 -0.02 -16.08
C LEU A 198 -12.03 1.07 -15.03
N CYS A 199 -12.45 0.69 -13.81
CA CYS A 199 -12.61 1.63 -12.69
C CYS A 199 -11.34 2.45 -12.46
N GLU A 200 -10.18 1.78 -12.47
CA GLU A 200 -8.88 2.41 -12.27
C GLU A 200 -8.46 3.32 -13.44
N ILE A 201 -8.74 2.95 -14.69
CA ILE A 201 -8.54 3.83 -15.87
C ILE A 201 -9.36 5.11 -15.71
N ILE A 202 -10.64 5.01 -15.34
CA ILE A 202 -11.53 6.17 -15.21
C ILE A 202 -11.15 7.03 -13.98
N ARG A 203 -10.59 6.44 -12.91
CA ARG A 203 -9.94 7.20 -11.81
C ARG A 203 -8.72 7.98 -12.30
N ASN A 204 -7.82 7.33 -13.03
CA ASN A 204 -6.64 7.98 -13.57
C ASN A 204 -6.99 9.08 -14.59
N HIS A 205 -8.05 8.93 -15.37
CA HIS A 205 -8.56 10.01 -16.24
C HIS A 205 -9.07 11.21 -15.43
N LEU A 206 -9.86 11.01 -14.37
CA LEU A 206 -10.30 12.09 -13.47
C LEU A 206 -9.13 12.75 -12.71
N ALA A 207 -8.13 11.99 -12.28
CA ALA A 207 -6.92 12.52 -11.65
C ALA A 207 -6.10 13.39 -12.63
N ASN A 208 -5.92 12.93 -13.87
CA ASN A 208 -5.27 13.72 -14.92
C ASN A 208 -6.06 14.99 -15.26
N LEU A 209 -7.39 14.92 -15.34
CA LEU A 209 -8.27 16.08 -15.53
C LEU A 209 -8.09 17.14 -14.41
N ASN A 210 -7.87 16.71 -13.18
CA ASN A 210 -7.63 17.61 -12.04
C ASN A 210 -6.20 18.17 -11.97
N LYS A 211 -5.21 17.43 -12.50
CA LYS A 211 -3.80 17.81 -12.57
C LYS A 211 -3.50 18.83 -13.67
N TYR A 212 -4.03 18.63 -14.88
CA TYR A 212 -3.76 19.46 -16.05
C TYR A 212 -4.89 20.47 -16.28
N ARG A 213 -4.99 21.48 -15.41
CA ARG A 213 -6.14 22.42 -15.39
C ARG A 213 -6.20 23.34 -16.60
N ASP A 214 -5.06 23.67 -17.19
CA ASP A 214 -4.90 24.75 -18.17
C ASP A 214 -5.08 24.29 -19.64
N GLN A 215 -5.60 23.08 -19.85
CA GLN A 215 -5.89 22.53 -21.19
C GLN A 215 -7.13 23.21 -21.80
N ARG A 216 -7.03 23.69 -23.05
CA ARG A 216 -8.11 24.48 -23.69
C ARG A 216 -9.41 23.72 -23.89
N ASP A 217 -9.36 22.46 -24.33
CA ASP A 217 -10.54 21.64 -24.64
C ASP A 217 -11.02 20.83 -23.40
N ARG A 218 -10.70 21.29 -22.19
CA ARG A 218 -10.89 20.53 -20.94
C ARG A 218 -12.36 20.51 -20.48
N PRO A 219 -12.91 19.35 -20.09
CA PRO A 219 -14.14 19.24 -19.31
C PRO A 219 -14.17 20.12 -18.06
N ASP A 220 -15.17 21.00 -17.94
CA ASP A 220 -15.38 21.80 -16.74
C ASP A 220 -16.34 21.11 -15.78
N LEU A 221 -15.81 20.56 -14.69
CA LEU A 221 -16.60 19.96 -13.61
C LEU A 221 -17.49 20.96 -12.87
N SER A 222 -17.32 22.27 -13.08
CA SER A 222 -18.21 23.31 -12.54
C SER A 222 -19.55 23.37 -13.31
N ALA A 223 -19.56 22.96 -14.59
CA ALA A 223 -20.77 22.89 -15.41
C ALA A 223 -21.69 21.73 -14.94
N PRO A 224 -23.01 21.95 -14.84
CA PRO A 224 -23.92 20.96 -14.27
C PRO A 224 -24.10 19.73 -15.18
N GLU A 225 -23.95 19.88 -16.49
CA GLU A 225 -24.11 18.81 -17.49
C GLU A 225 -22.90 17.87 -17.48
N SER A 226 -21.69 18.42 -17.58
CA SER A 226 -20.43 17.68 -17.37
C SER A 226 -20.43 16.95 -16.03
N LEU A 227 -20.71 17.66 -14.92
CA LEU A 227 -20.76 17.01 -13.60
C LEU A 227 -21.78 15.85 -13.56
N GLN A 228 -22.95 16.02 -14.18
CA GLN A 228 -23.96 14.95 -14.27
C GLN A 228 -23.42 13.72 -15.01
N LEU A 229 -22.75 13.89 -16.16
CA LEU A 229 -22.15 12.78 -16.91
C LEU A 229 -21.09 12.01 -16.09
N TYR A 230 -20.21 12.72 -15.38
CA TYR A 230 -19.19 12.08 -14.52
C TYR A 230 -19.83 11.37 -13.32
N LEU A 231 -20.87 11.94 -12.71
CA LEU A 231 -21.60 11.30 -11.61
C LEU A 231 -22.36 10.05 -12.08
N ASP A 232 -23.12 10.14 -13.17
CA ASP A 232 -23.86 9.00 -13.72
C ASP A 232 -22.91 7.86 -14.13
N THR A 233 -21.74 8.18 -14.69
CA THR A 233 -20.68 7.19 -14.97
C THR A 233 -20.22 6.46 -13.70
N ARG A 234 -20.05 7.17 -12.58
CA ARG A 234 -19.66 6.55 -11.29
C ARG A 234 -20.81 5.82 -10.60
N VAL A 235 -22.05 6.25 -10.81
CA VAL A 235 -23.25 5.57 -10.29
C VAL A 235 -23.49 4.26 -11.02
N GLU A 236 -23.27 4.22 -12.34
CA GLU A 236 -23.30 2.99 -13.13
C GLU A 236 -22.14 2.05 -12.76
N GLN A 237 -20.93 2.60 -12.56
CA GLN A 237 -19.79 1.87 -11.98
C GLN A 237 -20.16 1.24 -10.63
N LEU A 238 -20.81 1.99 -9.73
CA LEU A 238 -21.25 1.50 -8.41
C LEU A 238 -22.29 0.38 -8.52
N LYS A 239 -23.35 0.54 -9.35
CA LYS A 239 -24.34 -0.52 -9.59
C LYS A 239 -23.66 -1.82 -10.04
N ILE A 240 -22.85 -1.75 -11.09
CA ILE A 240 -22.26 -2.94 -11.70
C ILE A 240 -21.18 -3.56 -10.80
N ALA A 241 -20.50 -2.77 -9.97
CA ALA A 241 -19.64 -3.31 -8.92
C ALA A 241 -20.43 -4.14 -7.88
N THR A 242 -21.62 -3.71 -7.47
CA THR A 242 -22.49 -4.50 -6.58
C THR A 242 -23.14 -5.71 -7.28
N GLU A 243 -23.48 -5.61 -8.57
CA GLU A 243 -24.04 -6.73 -9.35
C GLU A 243 -23.00 -7.80 -9.73
N LEU A 244 -21.71 -7.51 -9.55
CA LEU A 244 -20.59 -8.44 -9.73
C LEU A 244 -19.98 -8.90 -8.40
N ASP A 245 -20.62 -8.62 -7.25
CA ASP A 245 -20.12 -8.92 -5.90
C ASP A 245 -18.72 -8.33 -5.58
N LEU A 246 -18.32 -7.27 -6.29
CA LEU A 246 -17.01 -6.62 -6.14
C LEU A 246 -17.04 -5.57 -5.03
N TRP A 247 -17.44 -5.98 -3.82
CA TRP A 247 -17.73 -5.10 -2.67
C TRP A 247 -16.61 -4.11 -2.32
N GLN A 248 -15.34 -4.46 -2.54
CA GLN A 248 -14.20 -3.54 -2.38
C GLN A 248 -14.19 -2.41 -3.43
N GLU A 249 -14.42 -2.72 -4.71
CA GLU A 249 -14.55 -1.70 -5.76
C GLU A 249 -15.88 -0.96 -5.69
N ALA A 250 -16.95 -1.58 -5.19
CA ALA A 250 -18.20 -0.89 -4.88
C ALA A 250 -17.94 0.20 -3.83
N PHE A 251 -17.24 -0.12 -2.73
CA PHE A 251 -16.85 0.86 -1.72
C PHE A 251 -15.94 1.97 -2.30
N ARG A 252 -14.90 1.63 -3.08
CA ARG A 252 -14.08 2.64 -3.78
C ARG A 252 -14.92 3.50 -4.76
N SER A 253 -15.98 2.97 -5.35
CA SER A 253 -16.89 3.71 -6.23
C SER A 253 -17.78 4.70 -5.47
N VAL A 254 -18.22 4.34 -4.26
CA VAL A 254 -18.86 5.30 -3.32
C VAL A 254 -17.91 6.45 -3.01
N GLU A 255 -16.63 6.15 -2.77
CA GLU A 255 -15.58 7.16 -2.52
C GLU A 255 -15.31 8.04 -3.76
N ASP A 256 -15.30 7.47 -4.97
CA ASP A 256 -15.19 8.23 -6.22
C ASP A 256 -16.35 9.25 -6.38
N ILE A 257 -17.58 8.86 -6.03
CA ILE A 257 -18.78 9.73 -6.06
C ILE A 257 -18.67 10.83 -5.00
N TYR A 258 -18.36 10.46 -3.75
CA TYR A 258 -18.22 11.42 -2.66
C TYR A 258 -17.10 12.43 -2.92
N GLY A 259 -15.98 11.97 -3.48
CA GLY A 259 -14.87 12.83 -3.92
C GLY A 259 -15.30 13.85 -4.98
N LEU A 260 -16.10 13.45 -5.99
CA LEU A 260 -16.67 14.37 -6.97
C LEU A 260 -17.59 15.43 -6.33
N MET A 261 -18.44 15.03 -5.37
CA MET A 261 -19.30 15.94 -4.63
C MET A 261 -18.48 16.98 -3.84
N CYS A 262 -17.43 16.55 -3.14
CA CYS A 262 -16.53 17.43 -2.39
C CYS A 262 -15.71 18.37 -3.29
N LEU A 263 -15.28 17.91 -4.47
CA LEU A 263 -14.50 18.71 -5.42
C LEU A 263 -15.28 19.91 -5.96
N VAL A 264 -16.55 19.72 -6.33
CA VAL A 264 -17.36 20.79 -6.95
C VAL A 264 -18.19 21.58 -5.92
N LYS A 265 -18.35 21.07 -4.70
CA LYS A 265 -19.16 21.67 -3.61
C LYS A 265 -20.63 21.93 -3.98
N LYS A 266 -21.14 21.24 -5.00
CA LYS A 266 -22.56 21.25 -5.43
C LYS A 266 -23.20 19.91 -5.07
N THR A 267 -24.42 19.94 -4.53
CA THR A 267 -25.20 18.73 -4.26
C THR A 267 -25.75 18.11 -5.56
N PRO A 268 -25.55 16.81 -5.83
CA PRO A 268 -26.15 16.13 -6.98
C PRO A 268 -27.68 16.14 -6.97
N LYS A 269 -28.29 15.80 -8.12
CA LYS A 269 -29.74 15.59 -8.24
C LYS A 269 -30.22 14.52 -7.24
N ALA A 270 -31.39 14.73 -6.65
CA ALA A 270 -31.92 13.83 -5.61
C ALA A 270 -32.08 12.37 -6.09
N SER A 271 -32.41 12.15 -7.36
CA SER A 271 -32.49 10.81 -7.98
C SER A 271 -31.16 10.05 -7.94
N VAL A 272 -30.05 10.73 -8.23
CA VAL A 272 -28.69 10.17 -8.11
C VAL A 272 -28.36 9.84 -6.66
N MET A 273 -28.68 10.77 -5.73
CA MET A 273 -28.42 10.56 -4.30
C MET A 273 -29.23 9.39 -3.72
N VAL A 274 -30.44 9.13 -4.20
CA VAL A 274 -31.23 7.95 -3.80
C VAL A 274 -30.49 6.66 -4.17
N ILE A 275 -29.99 6.52 -5.40
CA ILE A 275 -29.24 5.33 -5.84
C ILE A 275 -27.94 5.18 -5.03
N TYR A 276 -27.21 6.27 -4.81
CA TYR A 276 -26.01 6.30 -3.98
C TYR A 276 -26.26 5.75 -2.57
N TYR A 277 -27.24 6.29 -1.83
CA TYR A 277 -27.52 5.82 -0.47
C TYR A 277 -28.13 4.41 -0.44
N ALA A 278 -28.84 3.98 -1.50
CA ALA A 278 -29.43 2.65 -1.59
C ALA A 278 -28.42 1.54 -1.94
N LYS A 279 -27.35 1.84 -2.69
CA LYS A 279 -26.20 0.94 -2.80
C LYS A 279 -25.29 0.99 -1.58
N LEU A 280 -25.29 2.12 -0.86
CA LEU A 280 -24.58 2.25 0.41
C LEU A 280 -25.24 1.42 1.55
N THR A 281 -26.55 1.17 1.53
CA THR A 281 -27.18 0.23 2.49
C THR A 281 -26.74 -1.21 2.23
N GLU A 282 -26.69 -1.69 0.98
CA GLU A 282 -26.16 -3.03 0.63
C GLU A 282 -24.71 -3.20 1.15
N ILE A 283 -23.84 -2.25 0.83
CA ILE A 283 -22.42 -2.30 1.20
C ILE A 283 -22.23 -2.29 2.72
N PHE A 284 -23.00 -1.49 3.46
CA PHE A 284 -22.93 -1.49 4.92
C PHE A 284 -23.59 -2.69 5.59
N TRP A 285 -24.52 -3.39 4.93
CA TRP A 285 -25.05 -4.66 5.40
C TRP A 285 -23.97 -5.76 5.31
N ILE A 286 -23.38 -5.93 4.13
CA ILE A 286 -22.41 -6.99 3.84
C ILE A 286 -21.10 -6.79 4.63
N SER A 287 -20.67 -5.54 4.82
CA SER A 287 -19.55 -5.21 5.72
C SER A 287 -19.91 -5.26 7.23
N SER A 288 -21.05 -5.86 7.60
CA SER A 288 -21.53 -6.00 8.99
C SER A 288 -21.63 -4.69 9.78
N SER A 289 -21.75 -3.57 9.09
CA SER A 289 -21.69 -2.21 9.63
C SER A 289 -23.11 -1.65 9.85
N HIS A 290 -23.93 -2.43 10.56
CA HIS A 290 -25.37 -2.26 10.78
C HIS A 290 -25.80 -0.82 11.18
N LEU A 291 -25.03 -0.12 12.01
CA LEU A 291 -25.29 1.27 12.39
C LEU A 291 -25.25 2.23 11.18
N TYR A 292 -24.25 2.07 10.32
CA TYR A 292 -24.06 2.87 9.11
C TYR A 292 -25.10 2.49 8.04
N HIS A 293 -25.45 1.21 7.94
CA HIS A 293 -26.57 0.73 7.12
C HIS A 293 -27.90 1.39 7.52
N ALA A 294 -28.22 1.43 8.82
CA ALA A 294 -29.45 2.07 9.30
C ALA A 294 -29.45 3.60 9.10
N TYR A 295 -28.31 4.27 9.25
CA TYR A 295 -28.17 5.69 8.91
C TYR A 295 -28.28 5.96 7.39
N ALA A 296 -27.79 5.07 6.53
CA ALA A 296 -27.96 5.16 5.08
C ALA A 296 -29.44 4.97 4.67
N TRP A 297 -30.14 4.00 5.27
CA TRP A 297 -31.59 3.85 5.12
C TRP A 297 -32.35 5.11 5.55
N LEU A 298 -31.97 5.72 6.67
CA LEU A 298 -32.55 6.99 7.10
C LEU A 298 -32.33 8.11 6.07
N LYS A 299 -31.16 8.17 5.41
CA LYS A 299 -30.93 9.13 4.30
C LYS A 299 -31.84 8.82 3.10
N VAL A 300 -31.99 7.56 2.69
CA VAL A 300 -32.95 7.15 1.63
C VAL A 300 -34.38 7.59 1.96
N PHE A 301 -34.87 7.30 3.17
CA PHE A 301 -36.21 7.69 3.62
C PHE A 301 -36.43 9.21 3.57
N ASN A 302 -35.47 9.99 4.08
CA ASN A 302 -35.57 11.46 4.04
C ASN A 302 -35.63 12.00 2.60
N LEU A 303 -34.81 11.46 1.68
CA LEU A 303 -34.81 11.89 0.28
C LEU A 303 -36.09 11.48 -0.46
N GLN A 304 -36.54 10.23 -0.32
CA GLN A 304 -37.78 9.76 -0.93
C GLN A 304 -38.98 10.60 -0.43
N LYS A 305 -39.10 10.80 0.89
CA LYS A 305 -40.20 11.59 1.50
C LYS A 305 -40.18 13.09 1.13
N SER A 306 -39.03 13.67 0.79
CA SER A 306 -38.92 15.11 0.46
C SER A 306 -38.93 15.41 -1.05
N PHE A 307 -38.51 14.49 -1.91
CA PHE A 307 -38.38 14.73 -3.36
C PHE A 307 -39.30 13.88 -4.23
N ASN A 308 -39.74 12.68 -3.80
CA ASN A 308 -40.58 11.81 -4.62
C ASN A 308 -42.08 12.07 -4.37
N LYS A 309 -42.67 12.96 -5.17
CA LYS A 309 -44.10 13.29 -5.12
C LYS A 309 -45.03 12.13 -5.50
N ASN A 310 -44.51 11.10 -6.18
CA ASN A 310 -45.28 9.97 -6.69
C ASN A 310 -45.10 8.70 -5.84
N LEU A 311 -44.56 8.84 -4.63
CA LEU A 311 -44.26 7.72 -3.73
C LEU A 311 -45.54 7.11 -3.16
N SER A 312 -45.81 5.84 -3.51
CA SER A 312 -46.91 5.07 -2.94
C SER A 312 -46.81 5.01 -1.42
N GLN A 313 -47.94 5.12 -0.72
CA GLN A 313 -47.99 5.00 0.75
C GLN A 313 -47.49 3.61 1.22
N LYS A 314 -47.69 2.55 0.42
CA LYS A 314 -47.13 1.22 0.69
C LYS A 314 -45.61 1.21 0.60
N ASP A 315 -45.03 1.88 -0.40
CA ASP A 315 -43.58 1.97 -0.57
C ASP A 315 -42.94 2.82 0.54
N LEU A 316 -43.55 3.96 0.88
CA LEU A 316 -43.15 4.78 2.03
C LEU A 316 -43.17 3.98 3.34
N GLN A 317 -44.19 3.14 3.52
CA GLN A 317 -44.33 2.28 4.69
C GLN A 317 -43.29 1.16 4.73
N MET A 318 -42.99 0.51 3.61
CA MET A 318 -41.92 -0.49 3.51
C MET A 318 -40.52 0.12 3.76
N ILE A 319 -40.26 1.32 3.23
CA ILE A 319 -39.01 2.05 3.50
C ILE A 319 -38.94 2.47 4.99
N ALA A 320 -40.02 2.99 5.57
CA ALA A 320 -40.08 3.35 6.99
C ALA A 320 -39.83 2.13 7.90
N SER A 321 -40.50 1.01 7.63
CA SER A 321 -40.29 -0.25 8.34
C SER A 321 -38.86 -0.75 8.20
N SER A 322 -38.25 -0.65 7.01
CA SER A 322 -36.84 -1.00 6.79
C SER A 322 -35.90 -0.16 7.65
N VAL A 323 -36.12 1.15 7.74
CA VAL A 323 -35.31 2.07 8.57
C VAL A 323 -35.40 1.69 10.05
N VAL A 324 -36.61 1.39 10.55
CA VAL A 324 -36.82 1.02 11.96
C VAL A 324 -36.22 -0.36 12.26
N LEU A 325 -36.43 -1.37 11.41
CA LEU A 325 -35.86 -2.71 11.59
C LEU A 325 -34.33 -2.70 11.46
N ALA A 326 -33.77 -1.93 10.53
CA ALA A 326 -32.32 -1.73 10.42
C ALA A 326 -31.75 -1.09 11.71
N ALA A 327 -32.42 -0.07 12.27
CA ALA A 327 -31.99 0.58 13.50
C ALA A 327 -32.13 -0.30 14.75
N LEU A 328 -33.21 -1.10 14.84
CA LEU A 328 -33.39 -2.10 15.89
C LEU A 328 -32.34 -3.22 15.80
N SER A 329 -31.94 -3.61 14.57
CA SER A 329 -30.89 -4.61 14.28
C SER A 329 -29.47 -4.17 14.66
N VAL A 330 -29.26 -2.91 15.06
CA VAL A 330 -27.97 -2.46 15.58
C VAL A 330 -27.76 -3.01 16.99
N SER A 331 -26.63 -3.67 17.24
CA SER A 331 -26.28 -4.19 18.57
C SER A 331 -26.29 -3.07 19.64
N PRO A 332 -26.80 -3.33 20.86
CA PRO A 332 -26.89 -2.31 21.91
C PRO A 332 -25.54 -1.96 22.57
N TYR A 333 -24.45 -2.65 22.22
CA TYR A 333 -23.09 -2.35 22.67
C TYR A 333 -22.14 -2.13 21.49
N GLU A 334 -21.16 -1.22 21.65
CA GLU A 334 -20.04 -1.14 20.71
C GLU A 334 -19.17 -2.40 20.82
N ARG A 335 -18.67 -2.89 19.68
CA ARG A 335 -17.68 -3.98 19.62
C ARG A 335 -16.26 -3.53 20.01
N SER A 336 -16.15 -2.72 21.06
CA SER A 336 -14.89 -2.38 21.71
C SER A 336 -14.29 -3.66 22.29
N SER A 337 -13.45 -4.31 21.49
CA SER A 337 -12.72 -5.53 21.85
C SER A 337 -11.49 -5.15 22.67
N ARG A 338 -10.75 -6.15 23.17
CA ARG A 338 -9.41 -5.95 23.79
C ARG A 338 -8.35 -5.76 22.69
N ALA A 339 -8.62 -4.85 21.77
CA ALA A 339 -7.80 -4.51 20.63
C ALA A 339 -6.56 -3.70 21.07
N SER A 340 -5.47 -3.83 20.34
CA SER A 340 -4.29 -2.99 20.50
C SER A 340 -4.59 -1.52 20.18
N HIS A 341 -3.72 -0.61 20.64
CA HIS A 341 -3.86 0.83 20.38
C HIS A 341 -3.99 1.13 18.87
N LEU A 342 -3.18 0.44 18.06
CA LEU A 342 -3.13 0.56 16.61
C LEU A 342 -4.45 0.10 15.95
N GLU A 343 -5.03 -1.01 16.40
CA GLU A 343 -6.33 -1.50 15.90
C GLU A 343 -7.47 -0.54 16.27
N LEU A 344 -7.42 0.06 17.47
CA LEU A 344 -8.39 1.06 17.91
C LEU A 344 -8.29 2.37 17.09
N GLU A 345 -7.08 2.75 16.66
CA GLU A 345 -6.86 3.90 15.76
C GLU A 345 -7.35 3.62 14.34
N ASN A 346 -7.03 2.44 13.79
CA ASN A 346 -7.54 1.99 12.50
C ASN A 346 -9.08 1.91 12.48
N GLU A 347 -9.71 1.44 13.57
CA GLU A 347 -11.17 1.41 13.66
C GLU A 347 -11.78 2.83 13.78
N LYS A 348 -11.14 3.77 14.50
CA LYS A 348 -11.57 5.18 14.50
C LYS A 348 -11.51 5.77 13.09
N GLU A 349 -10.41 5.59 12.35
CA GLU A 349 -10.28 6.11 10.98
C GLU A 349 -11.35 5.50 10.05
N ARG A 350 -11.54 4.17 10.11
CA ARG A 350 -12.60 3.46 9.38
C ARG A 350 -13.98 4.04 9.69
N ASN A 351 -14.29 4.25 10.96
CA ASN A 351 -15.59 4.74 11.42
C ASN A 351 -15.84 6.22 11.03
N LEU A 352 -14.80 7.05 11.00
CA LEU A 352 -14.84 8.42 10.46
C LEU A 352 -15.08 8.41 8.95
N ARG A 353 -14.31 7.59 8.21
CA ARG A 353 -14.43 7.42 6.76
C ARG A 353 -15.84 6.99 6.35
N MET A 354 -16.42 6.01 7.05
CA MET A 354 -17.82 5.60 6.83
C MET A 354 -18.85 6.70 7.21
N ALA A 355 -18.57 7.54 8.22
CA ALA A 355 -19.44 8.66 8.59
C ALA A 355 -19.46 9.76 7.52
N TYR A 356 -18.29 10.12 6.98
CA TYR A 356 -18.17 11.11 5.90
C TYR A 356 -18.94 10.67 4.65
N LEU A 357 -18.88 9.39 4.25
CA LEU A 357 -19.63 8.86 3.09
C LEU A 357 -21.15 8.93 3.25
N ILE A 358 -21.69 8.88 4.47
CA ILE A 358 -23.13 9.13 4.72
C ILE A 358 -23.46 10.63 4.67
N GLY A 359 -22.46 11.51 4.62
CA GLY A 359 -22.64 12.95 4.78
C GLY A 359 -22.93 13.32 6.24
N PHE A 360 -22.13 12.79 7.16
CA PHE A 360 -21.97 13.30 8.52
C PHE A 360 -20.55 13.83 8.67
N ASN A 361 -20.39 15.15 8.76
CA ASN A 361 -19.11 15.76 9.06
C ASN A 361 -18.84 15.64 10.56
N VAL A 362 -18.07 14.63 10.96
CA VAL A 362 -17.56 14.52 12.33
C VAL A 362 -16.35 15.43 12.46
N ASP A 363 -16.52 16.57 13.13
CA ASP A 363 -15.42 17.48 13.45
C ASP A 363 -14.50 16.88 14.53
N LEU A 364 -13.26 16.61 14.15
CA LEU A 364 -12.19 16.00 14.98
C LEU A 364 -11.78 16.83 16.22
N LYS A 365 -12.31 18.05 16.39
CA LYS A 365 -11.90 19.01 17.44
C LYS A 365 -12.69 18.90 18.75
N VAL A 366 -13.69 18.02 18.79
CA VAL A 366 -14.51 17.71 19.98
C VAL A 366 -14.58 16.19 20.08
N GLU A 367 -14.76 15.66 21.28
CA GLU A 367 -14.90 14.21 21.55
C GLU A 367 -16.27 13.65 21.10
N ASN A 368 -16.69 14.03 19.90
CA ASN A 368 -17.97 13.81 19.22
C ASN A 368 -18.29 12.34 18.87
N ARG A 369 -17.68 11.36 19.57
CA ARG A 369 -17.92 9.93 19.37
C ARG A 369 -19.39 9.54 19.57
N GLU A 370 -20.14 10.31 20.37
CA GLU A 370 -21.55 10.08 20.65
C GLU A 370 -22.53 10.45 19.51
N LEU A 371 -22.08 11.25 18.51
CA LEU A 371 -22.96 11.78 17.45
C LEU A 371 -23.62 10.70 16.57
N LEU A 372 -22.97 9.54 16.43
CA LEU A 372 -23.44 8.39 15.67
C LEU A 372 -23.47 7.16 16.59
N SER A 373 -24.54 7.05 17.36
CA SER A 373 -24.80 5.97 18.32
C SER A 373 -26.21 5.40 18.11
N ARG A 374 -26.46 4.15 18.56
CA ARG A 374 -27.78 3.50 18.44
C ARG A 374 -28.89 4.31 19.10
N SER A 375 -28.64 4.83 20.30
CA SER A 375 -29.57 5.72 21.02
C SER A 375 -29.85 7.00 20.21
N SER A 376 -28.80 7.68 19.75
CA SER A 376 -28.93 8.88 18.91
C SER A 376 -29.71 8.61 17.61
N LEU A 377 -29.52 7.45 16.97
CA LEU A 377 -30.29 7.01 15.82
C LEU A 377 -31.78 6.85 16.17
N LEU A 378 -32.14 6.08 17.21
CA LEU A 378 -33.54 5.85 17.58
C LEU A 378 -34.25 7.16 17.97
N SER A 379 -33.60 8.04 18.76
CA SER A 379 -34.13 9.38 19.05
C SER A 379 -34.34 10.21 17.78
N LYS A 380 -33.44 10.12 16.79
CA LYS A 380 -33.62 10.77 15.47
C LYS A 380 -34.75 10.15 14.65
N LEU A 381 -35.08 8.87 14.80
CA LEU A 381 -36.23 8.24 14.13
C LEU A 381 -37.56 8.72 14.72
N VAL A 382 -37.65 8.81 16.05
CA VAL A 382 -38.83 9.36 16.75
C VAL A 382 -39.02 10.84 16.40
N ALA A 383 -37.96 11.66 16.54
CA ALA A 383 -38.03 13.10 16.25
C ALA A 383 -38.37 13.44 14.79
N LYS A 384 -38.08 12.53 13.83
CA LYS A 384 -38.46 12.68 12.42
C LYS A 384 -39.80 12.03 12.06
N GLY A 385 -40.52 11.47 13.02
CA GLY A 385 -41.81 10.79 12.81
C GLY A 385 -41.70 9.58 11.88
N VAL A 386 -40.56 8.89 11.84
CA VAL A 386 -40.37 7.71 10.96
C VAL A 386 -41.26 6.55 11.42
N LEU A 387 -41.39 6.35 12.74
CA LEU A 387 -42.23 5.31 13.33
C LEU A 387 -43.71 5.45 12.91
N ASN A 388 -44.21 6.69 12.78
CA ASN A 388 -45.59 6.94 12.38
C ASN A 388 -45.89 6.36 10.99
N CYS A 389 -44.89 6.33 10.10
CA CYS A 389 -45.00 5.80 8.74
C CYS A 389 -44.81 4.28 8.63
N ALA A 390 -44.33 3.59 9.67
CA ALA A 390 -44.04 2.14 9.61
C ALA A 390 -45.31 1.26 9.66
N THR A 391 -45.17 -0.04 9.39
CA THR A 391 -46.19 -1.06 9.68
C THR A 391 -46.41 -1.20 11.19
N GLN A 392 -47.59 -1.67 11.61
CA GLN A 392 -47.93 -1.69 13.04
C GLN A 392 -47.06 -2.68 13.81
N GLU A 393 -46.80 -3.86 13.23
CA GLU A 393 -45.94 -4.91 13.80
C GLU A 393 -44.53 -4.42 14.12
N VAL A 394 -44.03 -3.44 13.36
CA VAL A 394 -42.69 -2.86 13.53
C VAL A 394 -42.69 -1.75 14.59
N LYS A 395 -43.82 -1.05 14.79
CA LYS A 395 -44.00 -0.15 15.94
C LYS A 395 -44.11 -0.95 17.23
N ASP A 396 -44.93 -2.00 17.24
CA ASP A 396 -45.12 -2.89 18.38
C ASP A 396 -43.77 -3.52 18.80
N LEU A 397 -42.98 -4.01 17.83
CA LEU A 397 -41.64 -4.54 18.08
C LEU A 397 -40.67 -3.49 18.65
N TYR A 398 -40.73 -2.23 18.19
CA TYR A 398 -39.94 -1.13 18.75
C TYR A 398 -40.32 -0.86 20.22
N HIS A 399 -41.61 -0.83 20.55
CA HIS A 399 -42.07 -0.61 21.92
C HIS A 399 -41.67 -1.77 22.85
N LEU A 400 -41.86 -3.02 22.41
CA LEU A 400 -41.42 -4.22 23.12
C LEU A 400 -39.91 -4.22 23.43
N LEU A 401 -39.07 -3.89 22.44
CA LEU A 401 -37.62 -3.96 22.58
C LEU A 401 -37.02 -2.81 23.42
N GLU A 402 -37.50 -1.58 23.26
CA GLU A 402 -36.88 -0.41 23.92
C GLU A 402 -37.57 -0.05 25.25
N HIS A 403 -38.91 -0.01 25.28
CA HIS A 403 -39.68 0.61 26.36
C HIS A 403 -40.28 -0.39 27.35
N GLU A 404 -40.74 -1.55 26.88
CA GLU A 404 -41.40 -2.53 27.76
C GLU A 404 -40.41 -3.37 28.60
N PHE A 405 -40.92 -3.89 29.72
CA PHE A 405 -40.21 -4.73 30.68
C PHE A 405 -41.10 -5.92 31.09
N PHE A 406 -41.02 -7.01 30.34
CA PHE A 406 -41.81 -8.22 30.53
C PHE A 406 -40.89 -9.46 30.41
N PRO A 407 -40.07 -9.77 31.43
CA PRO A 407 -38.95 -10.71 31.29
C PRO A 407 -39.32 -12.12 30.82
N LEU A 408 -40.56 -12.55 31.09
CA LEU A 408 -41.10 -13.86 30.71
C LEU A 408 -41.75 -13.83 29.30
N ASP A 409 -42.71 -12.93 29.07
CA ASP A 409 -43.54 -12.95 27.86
C ASP A 409 -42.85 -12.38 26.61
N ILE A 410 -41.83 -11.51 26.78
CA ILE A 410 -41.26 -10.70 25.70
C ILE A 410 -40.77 -11.55 24.51
N ALA A 411 -40.19 -12.72 24.78
CA ALA A 411 -39.70 -13.62 23.74
C ALA A 411 -40.84 -14.20 22.88
N ILE A 412 -41.95 -14.59 23.50
CA ILE A 412 -43.13 -15.15 22.82
C ILE A 412 -43.83 -14.07 22.00
N LYS A 413 -44.01 -12.87 22.58
CA LYS A 413 -44.58 -11.69 21.90
C LYS A 413 -43.73 -11.30 20.67
N ILE A 414 -42.41 -11.26 20.82
CA ILE A 414 -41.49 -10.97 19.70
C ILE A 414 -41.56 -12.04 18.62
N GLN A 415 -41.58 -13.34 18.96
CA GLN A 415 -41.62 -14.38 17.91
C GLN A 415 -42.89 -14.30 17.06
N SER A 416 -44.04 -13.96 17.66
CA SER A 416 -45.28 -13.74 16.91
C SER A 416 -45.17 -12.56 15.92
N LEU A 417 -44.37 -11.53 16.23
CA LEU A 417 -44.12 -10.40 15.33
C LEU A 417 -43.08 -10.74 14.26
N LEU A 418 -41.99 -11.44 14.60
CA LEU A 418 -40.98 -11.89 13.63
C LEU A 418 -41.58 -12.85 12.58
N ASN A 419 -42.49 -13.74 13.00
CA ASN A 419 -43.25 -14.63 12.11
C ASN A 419 -44.23 -13.90 11.17
N LYS A 420 -44.56 -12.64 11.45
CA LYS A 420 -45.31 -11.74 10.54
C LYS A 420 -44.35 -10.97 9.64
N ILE A 421 -43.32 -10.36 10.23
CA ILE A 421 -42.32 -9.51 9.53
C ILE A 421 -41.54 -10.31 8.47
N SER A 422 -41.22 -11.59 8.72
CA SER A 422 -40.58 -12.49 7.75
C SER A 422 -41.40 -12.71 6.46
N LYS A 423 -42.72 -12.50 6.51
CA LYS A 423 -43.65 -12.60 5.36
C LYS A 423 -43.83 -11.26 4.63
N LEU A 424 -43.25 -10.17 5.13
CA LEU A 424 -43.33 -8.84 4.53
C LEU A 424 -42.08 -8.56 3.67
N GLY A 425 -42.30 -8.41 2.37
CA GLY A 425 -41.26 -8.07 1.41
C GLY A 425 -41.83 -7.76 0.02
N GLY A 426 -41.03 -7.15 -0.83
CA GLY A 426 -41.40 -6.93 -2.23
C GLY A 426 -40.58 -5.87 -2.97
N LYS A 427 -40.87 -5.73 -4.27
CA LYS A 427 -40.31 -4.70 -5.14
C LYS A 427 -41.12 -3.41 -4.98
N LEU A 428 -40.43 -2.28 -4.81
CA LEU A 428 -41.04 -0.97 -4.55
C LEU A 428 -41.50 -0.35 -5.89
N ALA A 429 -42.82 -0.17 -6.06
CA ALA A 429 -43.40 0.14 -7.37
C ALA A 429 -43.11 1.58 -7.84
N SER A 430 -43.23 2.56 -6.95
CA SER A 430 -42.90 3.97 -7.18
C SER A 430 -41.39 4.28 -7.02
N ALA A 431 -40.56 3.27 -6.78
CA ALA A 431 -39.14 3.44 -6.47
C ALA A 431 -38.28 2.29 -7.01
N SER A 432 -38.45 1.94 -8.28
CA SER A 432 -37.71 0.88 -9.01
C SER A 432 -36.18 1.04 -9.05
N SER A 433 -35.64 2.17 -8.59
CA SER A 433 -34.21 2.43 -8.40
C SER A 433 -33.67 1.96 -7.03
N LEU A 434 -34.54 1.45 -6.15
CA LEU A 434 -34.16 0.84 -4.88
C LEU A 434 -34.05 -0.69 -5.00
N PRO A 435 -33.16 -1.34 -4.22
CA PRO A 435 -33.09 -2.81 -4.14
C PRO A 435 -34.41 -3.42 -3.65
N GLU A 436 -34.62 -4.71 -3.94
CA GLU A 436 -35.79 -5.43 -3.43
C GLU A 436 -35.74 -5.50 -1.90
N VAL A 437 -36.81 -5.04 -1.25
CA VAL A 437 -36.88 -4.97 0.21
C VAL A 437 -37.50 -6.23 0.75
N GLN A 438 -36.66 -7.15 1.24
CA GLN A 438 -37.07 -8.31 2.00
C GLN A 438 -36.80 -8.06 3.48
N LEU A 439 -37.84 -7.97 4.33
CA LEU A 439 -37.66 -7.68 5.76
C LEU A 439 -37.17 -8.90 6.55
N SER A 440 -37.26 -10.09 5.96
CA SER A 440 -36.67 -11.35 6.44
C SER A 440 -35.19 -11.24 6.78
N GLN A 441 -34.41 -10.42 6.05
CA GLN A 441 -32.96 -10.25 6.28
C GLN A 441 -32.63 -9.79 7.70
N TYR A 442 -33.52 -9.02 8.34
CA TYR A 442 -33.31 -8.50 9.68
C TYR A 442 -33.59 -9.53 10.78
N VAL A 443 -34.38 -10.58 10.50
CA VAL A 443 -34.90 -11.51 11.52
C VAL A 443 -33.80 -12.14 12.38
N PRO A 444 -32.69 -12.71 11.84
CA PRO A 444 -31.62 -13.28 12.67
C PRO A 444 -30.88 -12.25 13.55
N SER A 445 -30.84 -10.98 13.12
CA SER A 445 -30.26 -9.90 13.93
C SER A 445 -31.22 -9.47 15.05
N LEU A 446 -32.53 -9.49 14.79
CA LEU A 446 -33.57 -9.18 15.75
C LEU A 446 -33.74 -10.28 16.80
N GLU A 447 -33.64 -11.56 16.42
CA GLU A 447 -33.60 -12.71 17.35
C GLU A 447 -32.42 -12.60 18.33
N LYS A 448 -31.24 -12.25 17.83
CA LYS A 448 -30.07 -11.98 18.67
C LYS A 448 -30.29 -10.82 19.64
N ILE A 449 -30.97 -9.76 19.21
CA ILE A 449 -31.21 -8.57 20.05
C ILE A 449 -32.37 -8.79 21.04
N ALA A 450 -33.39 -9.56 20.67
CA ALA A 450 -34.41 -10.08 21.57
C ALA A 450 -33.78 -10.96 22.66
N THR A 451 -32.87 -11.87 22.28
CA THR A 451 -32.07 -12.67 23.23
C THR A 451 -31.28 -11.79 24.20
N LEU A 452 -30.56 -10.78 23.70
CA LEU A 452 -29.84 -9.81 24.53
C LEU A 452 -30.78 -9.01 25.46
N ARG A 453 -31.98 -8.66 25.00
CA ARG A 453 -32.99 -7.93 25.80
C ARG A 453 -33.60 -8.82 26.89
N VAL A 454 -33.92 -10.09 26.59
CA VAL A 454 -34.35 -11.08 27.60
C VAL A 454 -33.27 -11.22 28.68
N LEU A 455 -32.02 -11.48 28.29
CA LEU A 455 -30.90 -11.60 29.23
C LEU A 455 -30.71 -10.33 30.08
N GLN A 456 -30.82 -9.14 29.49
CA GLN A 456 -30.76 -7.87 30.20
C GLN A 456 -31.93 -7.68 31.19
N GLN A 457 -33.15 -8.10 30.84
CA GLN A 457 -34.31 -8.01 31.73
C GLN A 457 -34.24 -9.03 32.87
N VAL A 458 -33.93 -10.29 32.56
CA VAL A 458 -33.76 -11.38 33.54
C VAL A 458 -32.66 -11.04 34.56
N SER A 459 -31.51 -10.52 34.11
CA SER A 459 -30.39 -10.15 35.00
C SER A 459 -30.68 -9.02 36.00
N ARG A 460 -31.80 -8.29 35.85
CA ARG A 460 -32.27 -7.27 36.80
C ARG A 460 -33.23 -7.81 37.86
N VAL A 461 -33.76 -9.02 37.66
CA VAL A 461 -34.81 -9.63 38.51
C VAL A 461 -34.29 -10.88 39.21
N TYR A 462 -33.47 -11.69 38.53
CA TYR A 462 -32.98 -12.98 39.02
C TYR A 462 -31.47 -12.94 39.26
N GLN A 463 -31.03 -13.37 40.44
CA GLN A 463 -29.60 -13.55 40.76
C GLN A 463 -29.06 -14.91 40.25
N THR A 464 -29.90 -15.94 40.16
CA THR A 464 -29.54 -17.27 39.65
C THR A 464 -30.77 -17.95 39.03
N MET A 465 -30.57 -18.67 37.93
CA MET A 465 -31.60 -19.34 37.15
C MET A 465 -31.05 -20.66 36.58
N LYS A 466 -31.90 -21.68 36.37
CA LYS A 466 -31.50 -22.90 35.67
C LYS A 466 -31.31 -22.65 34.17
N ILE A 467 -30.33 -23.31 33.56
CA ILE A 467 -30.09 -23.30 32.11
C ILE A 467 -31.34 -23.76 31.34
N GLU A 468 -32.01 -24.81 31.82
CA GLU A 468 -33.26 -25.36 31.25
C GLU A 468 -34.37 -24.31 31.11
N VAL A 469 -34.59 -23.52 32.18
CA VAL A 469 -35.63 -22.49 32.24
C VAL A 469 -35.28 -21.33 31.32
N LEU A 470 -34.01 -20.90 31.30
CA LEU A 470 -33.54 -19.84 30.39
C LEU A 470 -33.66 -20.25 28.91
N ALA A 471 -33.46 -21.53 28.59
CA ALA A 471 -33.67 -22.07 27.24
C ALA A 471 -35.18 -22.09 26.87
N GLN A 472 -36.05 -22.54 27.78
CA GLN A 472 -37.51 -22.52 27.58
C GLN A 472 -38.06 -21.09 27.38
N MET A 473 -37.47 -20.09 28.05
CA MET A 473 -37.82 -18.67 27.89
C MET A 473 -37.44 -18.08 26.52
N ILE A 474 -36.60 -18.73 25.72
CA ILE A 474 -36.14 -18.22 24.41
C ILE A 474 -36.42 -19.29 23.33
N PRO A 475 -37.70 -19.57 23.02
CA PRO A 475 -38.11 -20.74 22.23
C PRO A 475 -37.64 -20.72 20.77
N PHE A 476 -37.10 -19.60 20.29
CA PHE A 476 -36.58 -19.42 18.93
C PHE A 476 -35.04 -19.53 18.84
N SER A 477 -34.33 -19.85 19.92
CA SER A 477 -32.87 -20.00 19.88
C SER A 477 -32.35 -21.09 20.81
N ASN A 478 -31.69 -22.09 20.22
CA ASN A 478 -31.02 -23.16 20.95
C ASN A 478 -30.06 -22.60 22.00
N PHE A 479 -29.96 -23.26 23.17
CA PHE A 479 -29.15 -22.74 24.27
C PHE A 479 -27.68 -22.47 23.90
N LEU A 480 -27.06 -23.28 23.02
CA LEU A 480 -25.70 -23.04 22.50
C LEU A 480 -25.54 -21.68 21.80
N VAL A 481 -26.60 -21.18 21.15
CA VAL A 481 -26.63 -19.85 20.52
C VAL A 481 -26.83 -18.76 21.57
N VAL A 482 -27.73 -18.98 22.55
CA VAL A 482 -27.94 -18.07 23.69
C VAL A 482 -26.67 -17.92 24.53
N GLU A 483 -25.95 -19.01 24.80
CA GLU A 483 -24.64 -19.03 25.47
C GLU A 483 -23.60 -18.24 24.68
N LYS A 484 -23.45 -18.49 23.37
CA LYS A 484 -22.53 -17.75 22.50
C LYS A 484 -22.83 -16.24 22.48
N ILE A 485 -24.10 -15.85 22.46
CA ILE A 485 -24.55 -14.45 22.56
C ILE A 485 -24.25 -13.88 23.96
N SER A 486 -24.44 -14.65 25.01
CA SER A 486 -24.14 -14.26 26.40
C SER A 486 -22.64 -14.03 26.61
N VAL A 487 -21.78 -14.89 26.06
CA VAL A 487 -20.33 -14.74 26.12
C VAL A 487 -19.85 -13.51 25.32
N GLU A 488 -20.45 -13.21 24.16
CA GLU A 488 -20.16 -11.96 23.42
C GLU A 488 -20.59 -10.72 24.24
N ALA A 489 -21.74 -10.76 24.90
CA ALA A 489 -22.23 -9.68 25.77
C ALA A 489 -21.34 -9.45 27.01
N VAL A 490 -20.92 -10.52 27.69
CA VAL A 490 -20.00 -10.44 28.84
C VAL A 490 -18.63 -9.93 28.40
N LYS A 491 -18.10 -10.40 27.27
CA LYS A 491 -16.83 -9.92 26.70
C LYS A 491 -16.81 -8.41 26.46
N HIS A 492 -17.93 -7.84 26.02
CA HIS A 492 -18.08 -6.40 25.77
C HIS A 492 -18.65 -5.61 26.97
N LYS A 493 -18.69 -6.21 28.18
CA LYS A 493 -19.20 -5.60 29.42
C LYS A 493 -20.66 -5.11 29.35
N PHE A 494 -21.48 -5.65 28.44
CA PHE A 494 -22.91 -5.34 28.35
C PHE A 494 -23.74 -6.06 29.42
N LEU A 495 -23.25 -7.22 29.89
CA LEU A 495 -23.91 -8.08 30.86
C LEU A 495 -22.88 -8.62 31.86
N ALA A 496 -23.25 -8.72 33.13
CA ALA A 496 -22.51 -9.48 34.13
C ALA A 496 -23.22 -10.82 34.35
N LEU A 497 -22.57 -11.92 33.92
CA LEU A 497 -23.14 -13.26 33.91
C LEU A 497 -22.02 -14.30 34.02
N LYS A 498 -22.29 -15.39 34.76
CA LYS A 498 -21.43 -16.59 34.89
C LYS A 498 -22.29 -17.83 34.63
N ILE A 499 -21.76 -18.82 33.91
CA ILE A 499 -22.44 -20.09 33.63
C ILE A 499 -21.71 -21.20 34.38
N ASP A 500 -22.41 -21.90 35.27
CA ASP A 500 -21.93 -23.08 35.98
C ASP A 500 -22.58 -24.32 35.34
N HIS A 501 -21.90 -24.87 34.33
CA HIS A 501 -22.34 -26.07 33.61
C HIS A 501 -22.38 -27.31 34.51
N ALA A 502 -21.55 -27.39 35.56
CA ALA A 502 -21.54 -28.52 36.49
C ALA A 502 -22.78 -28.56 37.39
N LYS A 503 -23.40 -27.41 37.67
CA LYS A 503 -24.67 -27.29 38.40
C LYS A 503 -25.88 -26.99 37.51
N GLY A 504 -25.69 -26.80 36.20
CA GLY A 504 -26.77 -26.47 35.27
C GLY A 504 -27.39 -25.08 35.49
N VAL A 505 -26.64 -24.10 36.03
CA VAL A 505 -27.17 -22.77 36.40
C VAL A 505 -26.43 -21.60 35.76
N VAL A 506 -27.19 -20.54 35.51
CA VAL A 506 -26.70 -19.21 35.13
C VAL A 506 -26.82 -18.30 36.35
N GLN A 507 -25.72 -17.67 36.73
CA GLN A 507 -25.65 -16.65 37.79
C GLN A 507 -25.54 -15.27 37.13
N PHE A 508 -26.36 -14.32 37.58
CA PHE A 508 -26.38 -12.96 37.06
C PHE A 508 -25.82 -11.95 38.07
N GLY A 509 -25.27 -10.86 37.55
CA GLY A 509 -24.60 -9.82 38.33
C GLY A 509 -23.15 -10.17 38.68
N ASP A 510 -22.36 -9.15 39.01
CA ASP A 510 -21.12 -9.36 39.72
C ASP A 510 -21.36 -9.23 41.23
N GLN A 511 -20.92 -10.24 41.98
CA GLN A 511 -21.02 -10.29 43.44
C GLN A 511 -19.78 -9.68 44.12
N GLY A 512 -18.78 -9.24 43.33
CA GLY A 512 -17.62 -8.52 43.82
C GLY A 512 -17.86 -7.04 44.13
N PHE A 513 -16.85 -6.41 44.73
CA PHE A 513 -16.83 -4.97 45.02
C PHE A 513 -16.93 -4.06 43.78
N GLU A 514 -16.81 -4.62 42.58
CA GLU A 514 -16.96 -3.90 41.31
C GLU A 514 -18.41 -3.75 40.82
N SER A 515 -19.43 -4.18 41.58
CA SER A 515 -20.82 -4.00 41.14
C SER A 515 -21.20 -2.51 40.99
N ASP A 516 -21.96 -2.19 39.94
CA ASP A 516 -22.39 -0.81 39.67
C ASP A 516 -23.32 -0.25 40.78
N VAL A 517 -23.96 -1.13 41.55
CA VAL A 517 -24.74 -0.77 42.74
C VAL A 517 -23.83 -0.19 43.82
N LEU A 518 -22.67 -0.80 44.07
CA LEU A 518 -21.67 -0.30 45.03
C LEU A 518 -20.98 0.96 44.49
N LYS A 519 -20.54 0.96 43.23
CA LYS A 519 -19.88 2.10 42.59
C LYS A 519 -20.71 3.39 42.64
N ASN A 520 -22.01 3.29 42.38
CA ASN A 520 -22.90 4.45 42.36
C ASN A 520 -23.55 4.78 43.72
N HIS A 521 -23.37 3.94 44.76
CA HIS A 521 -24.09 4.07 46.03
C HIS A 521 -23.93 5.47 46.67
N LEU A 522 -22.70 5.99 46.71
CA LEU A 522 -22.42 7.32 47.28
C LEU A 522 -23.06 8.46 46.47
N ALA A 523 -23.14 8.33 45.14
CA ALA A 523 -23.81 9.33 44.30
C ALA A 523 -25.34 9.30 44.50
N THR A 524 -25.93 8.11 44.55
CA THR A 524 -27.36 7.94 44.85
C THR A 524 -27.71 8.43 46.26
N LEU A 525 -26.86 8.14 47.26
CA LEU A 525 -27.00 8.65 48.62
C LEU A 525 -26.90 10.18 48.65
N ALA A 526 -25.90 10.77 47.99
CA ALA A 526 -25.74 12.23 47.93
C ALA A 526 -26.92 12.92 47.20
N GLN A 527 -27.46 12.32 46.15
CA GLN A 527 -28.68 12.83 45.49
C GLN A 527 -29.91 12.74 46.40
N ASN A 528 -30.11 11.60 47.07
CA ASN A 528 -31.28 11.39 47.93
C ASN A 528 -31.20 12.22 49.22
N LEU A 529 -30.01 12.39 49.80
CA LEU A 529 -29.77 13.27 50.94
C LEU A 529 -29.94 14.74 50.55
N ASN A 530 -29.49 15.16 49.36
CA ASN A 530 -29.80 16.51 48.86
C ASN A 530 -31.30 16.73 48.61
N LYS A 531 -32.03 15.74 48.04
CA LYS A 531 -33.50 15.80 47.91
C LYS A 531 -34.18 15.96 49.28
N ALA A 532 -33.81 15.11 50.24
CA ALA A 532 -34.33 15.19 51.61
C ALA A 532 -33.99 16.53 52.27
N ARG A 533 -32.76 17.03 52.10
CA ARG A 533 -32.34 18.36 52.55
C ARG A 533 -33.21 19.46 51.94
N THR A 534 -33.52 19.43 50.64
CA THR A 534 -34.40 20.42 50.00
C THR A 534 -35.88 20.29 50.39
N MET A 535 -36.30 19.16 50.98
CA MET A 535 -37.65 18.98 51.53
C MET A 535 -37.73 19.43 53.01
N ILE A 536 -36.69 19.18 53.81
CA ILE A 536 -36.62 19.53 55.24
C ILE A 536 -36.24 21.01 55.44
N TYR A 537 -35.25 21.47 54.70
CA TYR A 537 -34.86 22.87 54.56
C TYR A 537 -35.04 23.28 53.09
N PRO A 538 -36.28 23.55 52.64
CA PRO A 538 -36.47 24.26 51.39
C PRO A 538 -35.68 25.57 51.46
N PRO A 539 -34.83 25.89 50.47
CA PRO A 539 -34.07 27.13 50.52
C PRO A 539 -35.05 28.29 50.60
N ARG A 540 -34.89 29.15 51.62
CA ARG A 540 -35.53 30.46 51.61
C ARG A 540 -35.21 31.10 50.26
N LYS A 541 -36.18 31.80 49.67
CA LYS A 541 -35.91 32.69 48.54
C LYS A 541 -34.97 33.79 49.04
N GLU A 542 -33.66 33.55 48.96
CA GLU A 542 -32.68 34.63 49.02
C GLU A 542 -33.07 35.61 47.91
N GLU A 543 -33.37 36.84 48.28
CA GLU A 543 -33.58 37.91 47.32
C GLU A 543 -32.34 37.97 46.43
N SER A 544 -32.57 37.84 45.12
CA SER A 544 -31.59 37.17 44.28
C SER A 544 -30.28 37.97 44.21
N LYS A 545 -29.15 37.32 44.54
CA LYS A 545 -27.79 37.89 44.47
C LYS A 545 -27.42 38.52 43.12
N LEU A 546 -28.22 38.28 42.08
CA LEU A 546 -28.30 39.08 40.86
C LEU A 546 -28.37 40.60 41.12
N GLY A 547 -29.07 41.06 42.17
CA GLY A 547 -29.20 42.48 42.51
C GLY A 547 -27.86 43.17 42.76
N ASP A 548 -26.98 42.55 43.54
CA ASP A 548 -25.61 43.06 43.81
C ASP A 548 -24.64 42.82 42.64
N ILE A 549 -24.92 41.83 41.80
CA ILE A 549 -24.06 41.43 40.68
C ILE A 549 -24.30 42.30 39.44
N LEU A 550 -25.53 42.72 39.17
CA LEU A 550 -25.89 43.50 37.97
C LEU A 550 -25.14 44.84 37.86
N PRO A 551 -24.99 45.68 38.93
CA PRO A 551 -24.18 46.90 38.87
C PRO A 551 -22.70 46.61 38.62
N ARG A 552 -22.12 45.64 39.35
CA ARG A 552 -20.72 45.21 39.20
C ARG A 552 -20.41 44.63 37.81
N LEU A 553 -21.41 44.02 37.17
CA LEU A 553 -21.32 43.53 35.81
C LEU A 553 -21.25 44.69 34.81
N ALA A 554 -22.08 45.72 34.97
CA ALA A 554 -22.04 46.92 34.11
C ALA A 554 -20.67 47.63 34.19
N GLU A 555 -20.16 47.90 35.39
CA GLU A 555 -18.82 48.47 35.59
C GLU A 555 -17.70 47.62 34.94
N THR A 556 -17.84 46.29 35.00
CA THR A 556 -16.88 45.35 34.42
C THR A 556 -16.95 45.33 32.89
N VAL A 557 -18.16 45.41 32.32
CA VAL A 557 -18.38 45.54 30.87
C VAL A 557 -17.79 46.84 30.33
N ASP A 558 -18.04 47.97 30.99
CA ASP A 558 -17.48 49.28 30.59
C ASP A 558 -15.95 49.28 30.63
N ARG A 559 -15.35 48.67 31.66
CA ARG A 559 -13.89 48.54 31.79
C ARG A 559 -13.30 47.70 30.67
N GLU A 560 -13.90 46.55 30.35
CA GLU A 560 -13.45 45.71 29.23
C GLU A 560 -13.73 46.34 27.86
N HIS A 561 -14.82 47.11 27.70
CA HIS A 561 -15.10 47.86 26.47
C HIS A 561 -14.01 48.91 26.20
N LYS A 562 -13.67 49.73 27.21
CA LYS A 562 -12.57 50.70 27.13
C LYS A 562 -11.23 50.02 26.82
N ARG A 563 -10.96 48.87 27.46
CA ARG A 563 -9.77 48.03 27.21
C ARG A 563 -9.71 47.48 25.77
N LEU A 564 -10.85 47.07 25.21
CA LEU A 564 -10.97 46.58 23.84
C LEU A 564 -10.78 47.69 22.80
N LEU A 565 -11.32 48.90 23.05
CA LEU A 565 -11.07 50.07 22.20
C LEU A 565 -9.58 50.48 22.18
N ALA A 566 -8.94 50.54 23.36
CA ALA A 566 -7.50 50.79 23.44
C ALA A 566 -6.68 49.71 22.71
N ARG A 567 -7.06 48.43 22.87
CA ARG A 567 -6.44 47.31 22.15
C ARG A 567 -6.63 47.41 20.63
N ARG A 568 -7.79 47.85 20.15
CA ARG A 568 -8.03 48.11 18.71
C ARG A 568 -7.02 49.15 18.20
N SER A 569 -6.93 50.32 18.84
CA SER A 569 -6.01 51.39 18.42
C SER A 569 -4.55 50.91 18.35
N ILE A 570 -4.10 50.11 19.33
CA ILE A 570 -2.75 49.52 19.34
C ILE A 570 -2.53 48.54 18.17
N ILE A 571 -3.55 47.75 17.80
CA ILE A 571 -3.49 46.83 16.65
C ILE A 571 -3.49 47.60 15.32
N GLU A 572 -4.31 48.64 15.22
CA GLU A 572 -4.48 49.50 14.04
C GLU A 572 -3.15 50.24 13.73
N LYS A 573 -2.54 50.86 14.74
CA LYS A 573 -1.20 51.47 14.62
C LYS A 573 -0.11 50.45 14.25
N ARG A 574 -0.08 49.28 14.89
CA ARG A 574 0.89 48.21 14.53
C ARG A 574 0.70 47.68 13.11
N LYS A 575 -0.52 47.74 12.55
CA LYS A 575 -0.76 47.41 11.14
C LYS A 575 -0.17 48.49 10.24
N GLU A 576 -0.41 49.77 10.50
CA GLU A 576 0.22 50.87 9.75
C GLU A 576 1.74 50.80 9.77
N ASP A 577 2.35 50.61 10.95
CA ASP A 577 3.81 50.54 11.10
C ASP A 577 4.40 49.39 10.26
N HIS A 578 3.71 48.24 10.19
CA HIS A 578 4.13 47.10 9.36
C HIS A 578 3.90 47.32 7.85
N GLU A 579 2.82 48.03 7.48
CA GLU A 579 2.48 48.38 6.10
C GLU A 579 3.47 49.40 5.51
N ARG A 580 3.97 50.33 6.35
CA ARG A 580 5.10 51.22 6.04
C ARG A 580 6.40 50.44 5.80
N GLN A 581 6.77 49.52 6.71
CA GLN A 581 7.96 48.67 6.57
C GLN A 581 7.94 47.83 5.28
N LEU A 582 6.78 47.29 4.91
CA LEU A 582 6.62 46.58 3.63
C LEU A 582 6.81 47.51 2.43
N SER A 583 6.24 48.72 2.48
CA SER A 583 6.38 49.75 1.44
C SER A 583 7.82 50.30 1.32
N GLU A 584 8.62 50.22 2.39
CA GLU A 584 10.04 50.59 2.38
C GLU A 584 10.89 49.48 1.75
N MET A 585 10.67 48.22 2.12
CA MET A 585 11.36 47.08 1.48
C MET A 585 11.01 46.93 -0.01
N GLU A 586 9.78 47.22 -0.42
CA GLU A 586 9.37 47.18 -1.83
C GLU A 586 10.12 48.23 -2.67
N ARG A 587 10.20 49.48 -2.19
CA ARG A 587 11.02 50.54 -2.83
C ARG A 587 12.51 50.19 -2.86
N GLU A 588 13.02 49.52 -1.82
CA GLU A 588 14.39 49.01 -1.85
C GLU A 588 14.59 47.96 -2.95
N GLU A 589 13.68 47.00 -3.10
CA GLU A 589 13.72 46.02 -4.19
C GLU A 589 13.62 46.66 -5.58
N GLU A 590 12.74 47.63 -5.78
CA GLU A 590 12.66 48.40 -7.04
C GLU A 590 13.98 49.13 -7.32
N SER A 591 14.59 49.76 -6.31
CA SER A 591 15.90 50.41 -6.45
C SER A 591 17.00 49.42 -6.84
N ARG A 592 16.95 48.18 -6.33
CA ARG A 592 17.89 47.10 -6.66
C ARG A 592 17.66 46.59 -8.08
N ARG A 593 16.40 46.43 -8.51
CA ARG A 593 16.04 46.05 -9.89
C ARG A 593 16.51 47.10 -10.91
N HIS A 594 16.30 48.39 -10.65
CA HIS A 594 16.80 49.47 -11.50
C HIS A 594 18.33 49.58 -11.54
N LYS A 595 19.02 49.32 -10.42
CA LYS A 595 20.50 49.22 -10.41
C LYS A 595 20.99 48.07 -11.29
N ILE A 596 20.34 46.91 -11.24
CA ILE A 596 20.65 45.76 -12.11
C ILE A 596 20.41 46.10 -13.59
N GLN A 597 19.28 46.74 -13.92
CA GLN A 597 18.95 47.17 -15.29
C GLN A 597 20.02 48.10 -15.87
N LYS A 598 20.44 49.14 -15.12
CA LYS A 598 21.52 50.04 -15.56
C LYS A 598 22.84 49.31 -15.78
N VAL A 599 23.21 48.36 -14.92
CA VAL A 599 24.41 47.54 -15.11
C VAL A 599 24.32 46.66 -16.37
N THR A 600 23.13 46.15 -16.72
CA THR A 600 22.93 45.44 -18.00
C THR A 600 22.98 46.37 -19.22
N GLU A 601 22.38 47.57 -19.15
CA GLU A 601 22.44 48.57 -20.22
C GLU A 601 23.87 49.05 -20.47
N GLU A 602 24.64 49.33 -19.42
CA GLU A 602 26.06 49.67 -19.51
C GLU A 602 26.88 48.51 -20.12
N ALA A 603 26.56 47.26 -19.79
CA ALA A 603 27.24 46.10 -20.35
C ALA A 603 26.94 45.94 -21.85
N GLU A 604 25.70 46.16 -22.29
CA GLU A 604 25.35 46.15 -23.71
C GLU A 604 25.97 47.31 -24.48
N GLN A 605 25.99 48.53 -23.91
CA GLN A 605 26.72 49.67 -24.49
C GLN A 605 28.22 49.38 -24.64
N LYS A 606 28.87 48.77 -23.63
CA LYS A 606 30.29 48.37 -23.71
C LYS A 606 30.52 47.30 -24.79
N ARG A 607 29.59 46.34 -24.97
CA ARG A 607 29.66 45.38 -26.09
C ARG A 607 29.50 46.07 -27.44
N LEU A 608 28.53 46.96 -27.60
CA LEU A 608 28.30 47.72 -28.84
C LEU A 608 29.49 48.63 -29.18
N ALA A 609 30.11 49.29 -28.20
CA ALA A 609 31.34 50.05 -28.39
C ALA A 609 32.48 49.17 -28.92
N SER A 610 32.71 47.99 -28.31
CA SER A 610 33.75 47.05 -28.77
C SER A 610 33.48 46.49 -30.18
N GLU A 611 32.21 46.29 -30.56
CA GLU A 611 31.82 45.87 -31.91
C GLU A 611 32.02 47.01 -32.93
N ILE A 612 31.80 48.27 -32.54
CA ILE A 612 32.08 49.45 -33.36
C ILE A 612 33.60 49.64 -33.54
N GLU A 613 34.40 49.50 -32.49
CA GLU A 613 35.87 49.54 -32.60
C GLU A 613 36.41 48.40 -33.47
N ARG A 614 35.88 47.18 -33.30
CA ARG A 614 36.22 46.04 -34.17
C ARG A 614 35.92 46.34 -35.64
N ARG A 615 34.80 47.01 -35.95
CA ARG A 615 34.45 47.45 -37.31
C ARG A 615 35.31 48.61 -37.81
N LYS A 616 35.73 49.55 -36.96
CA LYS A 616 36.72 50.59 -37.30
C LYS A 616 38.06 49.95 -37.66
N ASN A 617 38.55 49.05 -36.82
CA ASN A 617 39.83 48.36 -37.03
C ASN A 617 39.79 47.47 -38.28
N GLN A 618 38.65 46.83 -38.59
CA GLN A 618 38.45 46.11 -39.85
C GLN A 618 38.38 47.01 -41.09
N ARG A 619 37.95 48.27 -40.96
CA ARG A 619 38.06 49.26 -42.05
C ARG A 619 39.50 49.72 -42.24
N ILE A 620 40.19 50.05 -41.15
CA ILE A 620 41.61 50.46 -41.16
C ILE A 620 42.48 49.34 -41.75
N LEU A 621 42.27 48.08 -41.37
CA LEU A 621 42.97 46.94 -41.95
C LEU A 621 42.73 46.81 -43.46
N LYS A 622 41.51 47.04 -43.94
CA LYS A 622 41.23 47.05 -45.39
C LYS A 622 41.80 48.26 -46.11
N GLU A 623 41.86 49.42 -45.46
CA GLU A 623 42.51 50.62 -45.99
C GLU A 623 44.04 50.49 -46.03
N ILE A 624 44.61 49.62 -45.18
CA ILE A 624 46.01 49.18 -45.23
C ILE A 624 46.20 48.14 -46.33
N GLU A 625 45.34 47.11 -46.41
CA GLU A 625 45.37 46.07 -47.46
C GLU A 625 45.20 46.67 -48.87
N GLU A 626 44.34 47.69 -49.03
CA GLU A 626 44.20 48.47 -50.27
C GLU A 626 45.40 49.39 -50.53
N ARG A 627 46.07 49.95 -49.50
CA ARG A 627 47.34 50.66 -49.66
C ARG A 627 48.48 49.72 -50.07
N GLU A 628 48.59 48.55 -49.45
CA GLU A 628 49.58 47.53 -49.79
C GLU A 628 49.35 47.00 -51.21
N LEU A 629 48.10 46.84 -51.65
CA LEU A 629 47.78 46.53 -53.06
C LEU A 629 48.14 47.69 -54.01
N GLN A 630 47.97 48.95 -53.59
CA GLN A 630 48.38 50.13 -54.37
C GLN A 630 49.92 50.28 -54.41
N GLU A 631 50.63 49.98 -53.33
CA GLU A 631 52.09 49.96 -53.25
C GLU A 631 52.68 48.79 -54.05
N VAL A 632 52.07 47.59 -54.02
CA VAL A 632 52.43 46.48 -54.92
C VAL A 632 52.19 46.85 -56.39
N HIS A 633 51.11 47.58 -56.69
CA HIS A 633 50.84 48.08 -58.04
C HIS A 633 51.82 49.20 -58.46
N ALA A 634 52.28 50.05 -57.53
CA ALA A 634 53.30 51.06 -57.76
C ALA A 634 54.70 50.44 -57.97
N LEU A 635 55.07 49.46 -57.14
CA LEU A 635 56.31 48.69 -57.28
C LEU A 635 56.36 47.91 -58.61
N LEU A 636 55.20 47.43 -59.09
CA LEU A 636 55.06 46.85 -60.44
C LEU A 636 55.26 47.88 -61.58
N GLN A 637 55.12 49.18 -61.32
CA GLN A 637 55.39 50.25 -62.30
C GLN A 637 56.82 50.81 -62.18
N GLU A 638 57.38 50.94 -60.96
CA GLU A 638 58.76 51.40 -60.76
C GLU A 638 59.81 50.35 -61.16
N ALA A 639 59.52 49.05 -61.03
CA ALA A 639 60.41 47.95 -61.41
C ALA A 639 60.81 47.94 -62.91
N VAL A 640 60.19 48.76 -63.75
CA VAL A 640 60.48 48.89 -65.19
C VAL A 640 61.56 49.96 -65.49
N LYS A 641 61.93 50.85 -64.54
CA LYS A 641 62.88 51.97 -64.80
C LYS A 641 63.90 52.21 -63.67
N GLY A 642 65.07 51.56 -63.74
CA GLY A 642 66.29 52.08 -63.10
C GLY A 642 67.31 51.06 -62.57
N LYS A 643 68.27 50.62 -63.40
CA LYS A 643 69.47 49.89 -62.92
C LYS A 643 70.65 50.84 -62.68
N ARG A 644 71.31 50.75 -61.51
CA ARG A 644 72.80 50.68 -61.40
C ARG A 644 73.33 50.50 -59.96
N ARG A 645 74.12 49.43 -59.76
CA ARG A 645 75.26 49.20 -58.80
C ARG A 645 75.04 49.49 -57.28
N GLY A 646 75.40 48.59 -56.35
CA GLY A 646 76.00 47.24 -56.48
C GLY A 646 76.56 46.65 -55.16
N LYS A 647 77.30 45.53 -55.25
CA LYS A 647 77.83 44.63 -54.17
C LYS A 647 76.76 43.73 -53.50
N LYS A 648 76.39 42.57 -54.08
CA LYS A 648 76.97 41.19 -53.89
C LYS A 648 76.92 40.65 -52.44
N PRO A 649 76.68 39.33 -52.18
CA PRO A 649 76.34 38.23 -53.13
C PRO A 649 75.33 37.12 -52.66
N ILE A 650 74.88 36.29 -53.63
CA ILE A 650 74.55 34.82 -53.53
C ILE A 650 73.26 34.41 -52.78
N LEU A 651 72.19 33.99 -53.49
CA LEU A 651 71.74 32.60 -53.86
C LEU A 651 71.16 31.80 -52.65
N GLU A 652 70.11 30.98 -52.74
CA GLU A 652 69.30 30.39 -53.85
C GLU A 652 67.80 30.28 -53.40
N GLY A 653 66.81 29.98 -54.25
CA GLY A 653 66.85 29.73 -55.68
C GLY A 653 65.95 28.60 -56.24
N GLU A 654 64.93 28.11 -55.51
CA GLU A 654 64.16 26.91 -55.91
C GLU A 654 62.67 27.17 -56.27
N LYS A 655 62.08 26.30 -57.10
CA LYS A 655 60.78 26.51 -57.77
C LYS A 655 59.62 25.86 -57.02
N VAL A 656 58.70 26.66 -56.48
CA VAL A 656 57.56 26.18 -55.70
C VAL A 656 56.45 25.61 -56.62
N THR A 657 56.32 24.28 -56.68
CA THR A 657 55.18 23.61 -57.33
C THR A 657 53.90 23.72 -56.50
N LYS A 658 52.73 23.50 -57.14
CA LYS A 658 51.41 23.66 -56.53
C LYS A 658 51.18 22.80 -55.27
N GLN A 659 51.91 21.69 -55.11
CA GLN A 659 51.90 20.89 -53.88
C GLN A 659 52.64 21.60 -52.74
N SER A 660 53.87 22.08 -52.96
CA SER A 660 54.62 22.85 -51.95
C SER A 660 53.95 24.15 -51.52
N VAL A 661 53.12 24.80 -52.37
CA VAL A 661 52.27 25.93 -51.94
C VAL A 661 51.22 25.48 -50.91
N MET A 662 50.53 24.35 -51.16
CA MET A 662 49.54 23.81 -50.22
C MET A 662 50.18 23.26 -48.94
N GLU A 663 51.43 22.79 -49.03
CA GLU A 663 52.20 22.29 -47.89
C GLU A 663 52.73 23.43 -47.02
N LEU A 664 53.21 24.52 -47.63
CA LEU A 664 53.47 25.79 -46.94
C LEU A 664 52.22 26.31 -46.23
N ALA A 665 51.09 26.44 -46.94
CA ALA A 665 49.83 26.92 -46.35
C ALA A 665 49.32 26.03 -45.20
N ARG A 666 49.51 24.69 -45.29
CA ARG A 666 49.25 23.77 -44.16
C ARG A 666 50.23 23.97 -43.01
N SER A 667 51.51 24.20 -43.29
CA SER A 667 52.53 24.49 -42.27
C SER A 667 52.24 25.80 -41.54
N GLU A 668 51.71 26.81 -42.25
CA GLU A 668 51.33 28.10 -41.67
C GLU A 668 50.05 27.98 -40.86
N GLN A 669 49.01 27.30 -41.34
CA GLN A 669 47.84 26.98 -40.49
C GLN A 669 48.20 26.16 -39.24
N LEU A 670 49.22 25.30 -39.30
CA LEU A 670 49.75 24.59 -38.13
C LEU A 670 50.52 25.52 -37.19
N LYS A 671 51.34 26.45 -37.70
CA LYS A 671 52.02 27.49 -36.91
C LYS A 671 51.01 28.42 -36.25
N GLU A 672 50.02 28.92 -36.98
CA GLU A 672 48.92 29.75 -36.45
C GLU A 672 48.16 29.03 -35.34
N ARG A 673 47.82 27.75 -35.53
CA ARG A 673 47.18 26.94 -34.47
C ARG A 673 48.07 26.80 -33.24
N GLN A 674 49.35 26.50 -33.40
CA GLN A 674 50.30 26.42 -32.29
C GLN A 674 50.52 27.79 -31.62
N GLU A 675 50.45 28.89 -32.35
CA GLU A 675 50.48 30.24 -31.78
C GLU A 675 49.20 30.58 -31.02
N MET A 676 48.03 30.27 -31.56
CA MET A 676 46.75 30.45 -30.89
C MET A 676 46.65 29.58 -29.64
N GLU A 677 47.21 28.37 -29.66
CA GLU A 677 47.36 27.51 -28.50
C GLU A 677 48.33 28.11 -27.46
N LYS A 678 49.49 28.63 -27.87
CA LYS A 678 50.41 29.37 -26.98
C LYS A 678 49.76 30.65 -26.41
N LYS A 679 48.93 31.35 -27.18
CA LYS A 679 48.15 32.53 -26.75
C LYS A 679 47.08 32.11 -25.73
N LEU A 680 46.35 31.01 -25.97
CA LEU A 680 45.40 30.42 -25.01
C LEU A 680 46.09 29.96 -23.71
N GLN A 681 47.24 29.28 -23.80
CA GLN A 681 48.02 28.85 -22.62
C GLN A 681 48.52 30.04 -21.79
N LYS A 682 48.92 31.15 -22.42
CA LYS A 682 49.20 32.41 -21.72
C LYS A 682 47.95 32.97 -21.04
N LEU A 683 46.80 32.96 -21.72
CA LEU A 683 45.53 33.47 -21.20
C LEU A 683 45.05 32.66 -19.99
N VAL A 684 45.14 31.31 -20.04
CA VAL A 684 44.86 30.41 -18.91
C VAL A 684 45.76 30.73 -17.72
N LYS A 685 47.07 30.95 -17.94
CA LYS A 685 47.99 31.37 -16.85
C LYS A 685 47.61 32.73 -16.26
N THR A 686 47.23 33.72 -17.08
CA THR A 686 46.76 35.01 -16.56
C THR A 686 45.43 34.91 -15.81
N MET A 687 44.53 33.99 -16.19
CA MET A 687 43.31 33.71 -15.42
C MET A 687 43.62 33.04 -14.08
N ASP A 688 44.52 32.06 -14.04
CA ASP A 688 44.96 31.43 -12.78
C ASP A 688 45.64 32.44 -11.83
N TYR A 689 46.49 33.33 -12.35
CA TYR A 689 47.05 34.44 -11.55
C TYR A 689 45.99 35.42 -11.05
N LEU A 690 45.00 35.77 -11.87
CA LEU A 690 43.92 36.70 -11.51
C LEU A 690 42.95 36.07 -10.48
N GLU A 691 42.65 34.77 -10.60
CA GLU A 691 41.91 34.06 -9.56
C GLU A 691 42.72 33.88 -8.27
N ARG A 692 44.04 33.67 -8.35
CA ARG A 692 44.92 33.59 -7.18
C ARG A 692 44.94 34.90 -6.41
N ALA A 693 45.16 36.02 -7.08
CA ALA A 693 45.07 37.36 -6.48
C ALA A 693 43.68 37.62 -5.86
N LYS A 694 42.58 37.23 -6.53
CA LYS A 694 41.23 37.32 -5.96
C LYS A 694 41.02 36.45 -4.71
N ARG A 695 41.68 35.30 -4.61
CA ARG A 695 41.63 34.42 -3.41
C ARG A 695 42.47 35.00 -2.28
N GLU A 696 43.62 35.60 -2.60
CA GLU A 696 44.51 36.28 -1.65
C GLU A 696 43.82 37.52 -1.04
N GLU A 697 43.14 38.34 -1.85
CA GLU A 697 42.30 39.47 -1.38
C GLU A 697 41.05 39.02 -0.60
N ALA A 698 40.42 37.91 -1.00
CA ALA A 698 39.22 37.41 -0.32
C ALA A 698 39.51 36.74 1.04
N ALA A 699 40.70 36.14 1.20
CA ALA A 699 41.09 35.42 2.43
C ALA A 699 40.96 36.27 3.71
N PRO A 700 41.56 37.47 3.84
CA PRO A 700 41.46 38.28 5.05
C PRO A 700 40.02 38.76 5.32
N LEU A 701 39.21 38.99 4.28
CA LEU A 701 37.80 39.38 4.44
C LEU A 701 36.95 38.21 4.97
N ILE A 702 37.19 37.00 4.49
CA ILE A 702 36.54 35.78 4.98
C ILE A 702 36.97 35.48 6.42
N GLU A 703 38.26 35.65 6.75
CA GLU A 703 38.76 35.47 8.10
C GLU A 703 38.20 36.53 9.07
N ALA A 704 38.17 37.81 8.69
CA ALA A 704 37.56 38.87 9.50
C ALA A 704 36.07 38.59 9.80
N ALA A 705 35.29 38.20 8.79
CA ALA A 705 33.89 37.81 8.96
C ALA A 705 33.73 36.55 9.85
N PHE A 706 34.67 35.61 9.77
CA PHE A 706 34.69 34.43 10.65
C PHE A 706 35.02 34.79 12.10
N GLN A 707 35.97 35.70 12.34
CA GLN A 707 36.29 36.20 13.68
C GLN A 707 35.12 37.00 14.30
N GLN A 708 34.45 37.85 13.53
CA GLN A 708 33.22 38.54 13.98
C GLN A 708 32.15 37.53 14.41
N ARG A 709 31.88 36.52 13.57
CA ARG A 709 30.95 35.44 13.88
C ARG A 709 31.33 34.64 15.13
N LEU A 710 32.62 34.38 15.37
CA LEU A 710 33.10 33.73 16.59
C LEU A 710 32.91 34.58 17.86
N VAL A 711 32.81 35.91 17.74
CA VAL A 711 32.45 36.79 18.85
C VAL A 711 30.94 36.78 19.07
N GLU A 712 30.13 36.88 18.01
CA GLU A 712 28.66 36.78 18.09
C GLU A 712 28.19 35.42 18.66
N GLU A 713 28.69 34.31 18.14
CA GLU A 713 28.33 32.95 18.61
C GLU A 713 28.84 32.70 20.04
N ARG A 714 29.85 33.44 20.52
CA ARG A 714 30.28 33.42 21.93
C ARG A 714 29.32 34.21 22.81
N GLN A 715 28.98 35.44 22.44
CA GLN A 715 28.05 36.29 23.20
C GLN A 715 26.67 35.65 23.34
N GLN A 716 26.16 35.04 22.25
CA GLN A 716 24.92 34.26 22.27
C GLN A 716 25.02 33.06 23.23
N HIS A 717 26.10 32.29 23.16
CA HIS A 717 26.32 31.14 24.05
C HIS A 717 26.49 31.55 25.53
N GLU A 718 27.14 32.68 25.82
CA GLU A 718 27.25 33.22 27.18
C GLU A 718 25.88 33.67 27.72
N HIS A 719 25.04 34.28 26.88
CA HIS A 719 23.67 34.66 27.24
C HIS A 719 22.76 33.44 27.43
N ASP A 720 22.83 32.44 26.54
CA ASP A 720 22.09 31.18 26.66
C ASP A 720 22.49 30.42 27.94
N GLN A 721 23.77 30.41 28.31
CA GLN A 721 24.22 29.83 29.59
C GLN A 721 23.71 30.61 30.80
N GLN A 722 23.67 31.95 30.75
CA GLN A 722 23.07 32.75 31.82
C GLN A 722 21.58 32.41 31.99
N GLN A 723 20.81 32.36 30.90
CA GLN A 723 19.39 31.99 30.95
C GLN A 723 19.16 30.58 31.50
N GLU A 724 19.91 29.56 31.04
CA GLU A 724 19.72 28.20 31.55
C GLU A 724 20.21 28.05 33.00
N VAL A 725 21.19 28.85 33.48
CA VAL A 725 21.57 28.92 34.90
C VAL A 725 20.47 29.60 35.74
N GLU A 726 19.84 30.66 35.27
CA GLU A 726 18.70 31.30 35.95
C GLU A 726 17.47 30.38 36.00
N LEU A 727 17.14 29.72 34.89
CA LEU A 727 16.10 28.70 34.83
C LEU A 727 16.43 27.50 35.73
N SER A 728 17.69 27.07 35.79
CA SER A 728 18.15 26.00 36.69
C SER A 728 18.01 26.41 38.16
N ARG A 729 18.37 27.65 38.53
CA ARG A 729 18.14 28.20 39.88
C ARG A 729 16.65 28.22 40.23
N HIS A 730 15.79 28.74 39.35
CA HIS A 730 14.35 28.77 39.59
C HIS A 730 13.71 27.36 39.66
N ARG A 731 14.19 26.40 38.87
CA ARG A 731 13.82 24.98 39.00
C ARG A 731 14.27 24.45 40.36
N HIS A 732 15.53 24.64 40.74
CA HIS A 732 16.08 24.20 42.02
C HIS A 732 15.35 24.79 43.24
N ASP A 733 15.01 26.08 43.22
CA ASP A 733 14.21 26.72 44.26
C ASP A 733 12.79 26.13 44.37
N GLY A 734 12.21 25.73 43.24
CA GLY A 734 10.94 25.02 43.18
C GLY A 734 11.06 23.60 43.72
N ASP A 735 12.08 22.86 43.28
CA ASP A 735 12.37 21.48 43.66
C ASP A 735 12.75 21.37 45.15
N LEU A 736 13.42 22.37 45.74
CA LEU A 736 13.68 22.45 47.17
C LEU A 736 12.38 22.67 47.97
N LYS A 737 11.49 23.54 47.51
CA LYS A 737 10.17 23.77 48.16
C LYS A 737 9.30 22.51 48.06
N GLU A 738 9.29 21.85 46.91
CA GLU A 738 8.57 20.59 46.69
C GLU A 738 9.18 19.43 47.48
N LYS A 739 10.51 19.31 47.53
CA LYS A 739 11.22 18.35 48.40
C LYS A 739 10.86 18.55 49.86
N ASN A 740 10.86 19.79 50.35
CA ASN A 740 10.49 20.11 51.74
C ASN A 740 9.01 19.82 52.03
N ARG A 741 8.12 19.91 51.03
CA ARG A 741 6.73 19.44 51.10
C ARG A 741 6.64 17.93 51.19
N LEU A 742 7.34 17.21 50.30
CA LEU A 742 7.29 15.75 50.16
C LEU A 742 8.07 14.99 51.23
N THR A 743 9.07 15.61 51.88
CA THR A 743 9.83 15.00 52.98
C THR A 743 8.91 14.61 54.14
N ARG A 744 7.82 15.37 54.39
CA ARG A 744 6.77 15.05 55.37
C ARG A 744 6.01 13.75 55.08
N MET A 745 6.17 13.19 53.87
CA MET A 745 5.59 11.91 53.44
C MET A 745 6.66 10.86 53.12
N ALA A 746 7.95 11.13 53.35
CA ALA A 746 9.04 10.21 53.02
C ALA A 746 8.91 8.88 53.76
N ASP A 747 8.67 8.92 55.08
CA ASP A 747 8.56 7.72 55.92
C ASP A 747 7.32 6.90 55.54
N ASN A 748 6.18 7.56 55.36
CA ASN A 748 4.94 6.95 54.87
C ASN A 748 5.12 6.31 53.48
N LYS A 749 5.86 6.97 52.58
CA LYS A 749 6.24 6.40 51.27
C LYS A 749 7.14 5.18 51.45
N MET A 750 8.13 5.22 52.33
CA MET A 750 9.04 4.09 52.57
C MET A 750 8.28 2.87 53.10
N ILE A 751 7.44 3.04 54.12
CA ILE A 751 6.59 1.97 54.68
C ILE A 751 5.68 1.37 53.61
N PHE A 752 5.05 2.20 52.77
CA PHE A 752 4.20 1.72 51.66
C PHE A 752 5.01 1.01 50.56
N GLN A 753 6.14 1.59 50.16
CA GLN A 753 7.02 1.06 49.13
C GLN A 753 7.62 -0.29 49.55
N GLU A 754 8.05 -0.41 50.80
CA GLU A 754 8.56 -1.66 51.37
C GLU A 754 7.47 -2.73 51.38
N ARG A 755 6.26 -2.40 51.85
CA ARG A 755 5.12 -3.34 51.83
C ARG A 755 4.75 -3.80 50.42
N VAL A 756 4.83 -2.91 49.42
CA VAL A 756 4.61 -3.25 48.01
C VAL A 756 5.76 -4.11 47.44
N LEU A 757 7.01 -3.83 47.82
CA LEU A 757 8.17 -4.63 47.41
C LEU A 757 8.11 -6.03 48.03
N GLN A 758 7.84 -6.16 49.33
CA GLN A 758 7.67 -7.45 50.01
C GLN A 758 6.58 -8.31 49.34
N LEU A 759 5.42 -7.73 49.01
CA LEU A 759 4.34 -8.43 48.31
C LEU A 759 4.76 -8.89 46.90
N ARG A 760 5.39 -8.01 46.12
CA ARG A 760 5.89 -8.33 44.76
C ARG A 760 7.03 -9.35 44.78
N GLN A 761 7.86 -9.32 45.81
CA GLN A 761 8.97 -10.26 45.96
C GLN A 761 8.45 -11.64 46.35
N ALA A 762 7.49 -11.73 47.28
CA ALA A 762 6.81 -12.99 47.58
C ALA A 762 6.06 -13.58 46.36
N GLU A 763 5.44 -12.74 45.52
CA GLU A 763 4.84 -13.16 44.25
C GLU A 763 5.90 -13.65 43.24
N TYR A 764 6.99 -12.91 43.07
CA TYR A 764 8.11 -13.26 42.19
C TYR A 764 8.82 -14.56 42.63
N ASP A 765 9.07 -14.73 43.92
CA ASP A 765 9.71 -15.93 44.47
C ASP A 765 8.79 -17.16 44.37
N ARG A 766 7.47 -16.97 44.52
CA ARG A 766 6.48 -18.02 44.21
C ARG A 766 6.51 -18.43 42.73
N ILE A 767 6.57 -17.46 41.80
CA ILE A 767 6.67 -17.72 40.36
C ILE A 767 8.01 -18.40 40.01
N ARG A 768 9.10 -18.00 40.67
CA ARG A 768 10.42 -18.65 40.53
C ARG A 768 10.35 -20.10 40.99
N ALA A 769 9.84 -20.37 42.19
CA ALA A 769 9.71 -21.73 42.73
C ALA A 769 8.86 -22.63 41.81
N GLN A 770 7.71 -22.14 41.34
CA GLN A 770 6.86 -22.87 40.38
C GLN A 770 7.60 -23.18 39.06
N ARG A 771 8.45 -22.27 38.58
CA ARG A 771 9.26 -22.48 37.38
C ARG A 771 10.39 -23.51 37.61
N GLU A 772 11.02 -23.47 38.78
CA GLU A 772 12.01 -24.47 39.21
C GLU A 772 11.38 -25.86 39.40
N ASP A 773 10.15 -25.94 39.91
CA ASP A 773 9.39 -27.19 40.00
C ASP A 773 9.05 -27.79 38.64
N LEU A 774 8.59 -26.98 37.68
CA LEU A 774 8.34 -27.43 36.31
C LEU A 774 9.62 -27.93 35.64
N ILE A 775 10.75 -27.23 35.82
CA ILE A 775 12.06 -27.66 35.32
C ILE A 775 12.51 -28.97 36.00
N ARG A 776 12.27 -29.15 37.30
CA ARG A 776 12.54 -30.41 38.02
C ARG A 776 11.69 -31.57 37.49
N GLN A 777 10.41 -31.34 37.22
CA GLN A 777 9.51 -32.34 36.64
C GLN A 777 9.94 -32.74 35.22
N GLU A 778 10.33 -31.78 34.37
CA GLU A 778 10.81 -32.07 33.02
C GLU A 778 12.18 -32.78 33.00
N LEU A 779 13.07 -32.47 33.95
CA LEU A 779 14.31 -33.22 34.15
C LEU A 779 14.04 -34.67 34.61
N GLN A 780 13.02 -34.90 35.44
CA GLN A 780 12.62 -36.23 35.86
C GLN A 780 11.98 -37.04 34.71
N SER A 781 11.08 -36.45 33.92
CA SER A 781 10.47 -37.15 32.77
C SER A 781 11.52 -37.49 31.70
N ARG A 782 12.41 -36.56 31.35
CA ARG A 782 13.55 -36.80 30.45
C ARG A 782 14.53 -37.86 30.99
N LYS A 783 14.63 -38.04 32.32
CA LYS A 783 15.40 -39.15 32.92
C LYS A 783 14.68 -40.49 32.75
N GLN A 784 13.40 -40.55 33.07
CA GLN A 784 12.56 -41.76 32.90
C GLN A 784 12.51 -42.20 31.43
N GLU A 785 12.37 -41.27 30.50
CA GLU A 785 12.41 -41.53 29.06
C GLU A 785 13.76 -42.13 28.61
N ARG A 786 14.89 -41.59 29.09
CA ARG A 786 16.22 -42.16 28.83
C ARG A 786 16.38 -43.57 29.39
N GLU A 787 15.81 -43.86 30.56
CA GLU A 787 15.82 -45.21 31.14
C GLU A 787 14.90 -46.18 30.37
N PHE A 788 13.72 -45.73 29.92
CA PHE A 788 12.82 -46.50 29.06
C PHE A 788 13.47 -46.81 27.70
N LEU A 789 14.10 -45.82 27.06
CA LEU A 789 14.83 -46.00 25.79
C LEU A 789 16.03 -46.94 25.95
N ARG A 790 16.72 -46.92 27.10
CA ARG A 790 17.78 -47.92 27.41
C ARG A 790 17.21 -49.33 27.54
N LYS A 791 16.11 -49.52 28.29
CA LYS A 791 15.42 -50.81 28.41
C LYS A 791 14.92 -51.33 27.05
N ARG A 792 14.29 -50.47 26.24
CA ARG A 792 13.83 -50.82 24.88
C ARG A 792 14.99 -51.19 23.95
N LYS A 793 16.12 -50.48 24.01
CA LYS A 793 17.32 -50.84 23.24
C LYS A 793 17.93 -52.17 23.69
N PHE A 794 17.92 -52.47 24.99
CA PHE A 794 18.38 -53.77 25.51
C PHE A 794 17.54 -54.92 24.93
N PHE A 795 16.21 -54.86 25.05
CA PHE A 795 15.30 -55.86 24.47
C PHE A 795 15.52 -56.06 22.97
N LEU A 796 15.65 -54.98 22.17
CA LEU A 796 15.88 -55.08 20.72
C LEU A 796 17.25 -55.70 20.36
N ILE A 797 18.26 -55.59 21.23
CA ILE A 797 19.57 -56.25 21.04
C ILE A 797 19.47 -57.73 21.42
N GLU A 798 18.73 -58.06 22.47
CA GLU A 798 18.51 -59.44 22.94
C GLU A 798 17.65 -60.25 21.95
N GLU A 799 16.61 -59.62 21.37
CA GLU A 799 15.78 -60.17 20.29
C GLU A 799 16.59 -60.41 19.01
N LYS A 800 17.44 -59.45 18.59
CA LYS A 800 18.40 -59.67 17.49
C LYS A 800 19.33 -60.85 17.76
N LYS A 801 19.88 -60.95 18.97
CA LYS A 801 20.71 -62.09 19.41
C LYS A 801 19.96 -63.41 19.56
N ARG A 802 18.64 -63.44 19.42
CA ARG A 802 17.88 -64.68 19.19
C ARG A 802 17.82 -65.02 17.71
N LEU A 803 17.36 -64.07 16.89
CA LEU A 803 17.26 -64.23 15.44
C LEU A 803 18.61 -64.59 14.79
N GLU A 804 19.72 -64.02 15.26
CA GLU A 804 21.08 -64.35 14.80
C GLU A 804 21.50 -65.79 15.13
N ARG A 805 21.03 -66.37 16.26
CA ARG A 805 21.27 -67.79 16.59
C ARG A 805 20.35 -68.72 15.83
N GLU A 806 19.07 -68.38 15.75
CA GLU A 806 18.07 -69.15 14.99
C GLU A 806 18.44 -69.19 13.49
N ALA A 807 19.07 -68.12 12.96
CA ALA A 807 19.67 -68.11 11.62
C ALA A 807 20.94 -68.97 11.50
N GLN A 808 21.86 -68.93 12.48
CA GLN A 808 23.08 -69.77 12.49
C GLN A 808 22.75 -71.26 12.61
N GLU A 809 21.72 -71.63 13.38
CA GLU A 809 21.22 -73.00 13.48
C GLU A 809 20.60 -73.46 12.14
N ALA A 810 19.83 -72.59 11.46
CA ALA A 810 19.30 -72.89 10.13
C ALA A 810 20.41 -73.02 9.05
N GLU A 811 21.45 -72.18 9.10
CA GLU A 811 22.61 -72.23 8.21
C GLU A 811 23.44 -73.49 8.46
N ALA A 812 23.65 -73.89 9.72
CA ALA A 812 24.29 -75.15 10.08
C ALA A 812 23.51 -76.38 9.58
N CYS A 813 22.18 -76.38 9.70
CA CYS A 813 21.32 -77.43 9.13
C CYS A 813 21.46 -77.50 7.60
N ARG A 814 21.46 -76.37 6.90
CA ARG A 814 21.69 -76.33 5.44
C ARG A 814 23.06 -76.87 5.04
N ILE A 815 24.12 -76.51 5.76
CA ILE A 815 25.47 -77.03 5.50
C ILE A 815 25.49 -78.56 5.71
N ALA A 816 24.81 -79.08 6.73
CA ALA A 816 24.70 -80.52 6.97
C ALA A 816 23.87 -81.26 5.90
N GLU A 817 22.82 -80.65 5.35
CA GLU A 817 22.06 -81.20 4.21
C GLU A 817 22.90 -81.22 2.93
N GLU A 818 23.63 -80.14 2.62
CA GLU A 818 24.53 -80.08 1.47
C GLU A 818 25.73 -81.04 1.62
N GLU A 819 26.22 -81.28 2.84
CA GLU A 819 27.26 -82.28 3.10
C GLU A 819 26.72 -83.72 2.93
N ARG A 820 25.45 -83.98 3.24
CA ARG A 820 24.79 -85.26 2.96
C ARG A 820 24.61 -85.48 1.46
N GLN A 821 24.13 -84.48 0.73
CA GLN A 821 24.00 -84.55 -0.74
C GLN A 821 25.35 -84.78 -1.41
N LYS A 822 26.41 -84.08 -0.98
CA LYS A 822 27.79 -84.31 -1.46
C LYS A 822 28.32 -85.71 -1.13
N LYS A 823 27.89 -86.33 -0.02
CA LYS A 823 28.23 -87.73 0.32
C LYS A 823 27.49 -88.73 -0.59
N GLU A 824 26.22 -88.52 -0.88
CA GLU A 824 25.49 -89.36 -1.86
C GLU A 824 26.02 -89.20 -3.29
N GLU A 825 26.38 -88.00 -3.72
CA GLU A 825 27.05 -87.76 -5.00
C GLU A 825 28.44 -88.39 -5.06
N ALA A 826 29.23 -88.28 -3.98
CA ALA A 826 30.53 -88.94 -3.88
C ALA A 826 30.40 -90.47 -3.91
N GLU A 827 29.39 -91.06 -3.28
CA GLU A 827 29.16 -92.51 -3.31
C GLU A 827 28.70 -93.00 -4.70
N ARG A 828 27.87 -92.21 -5.40
CA ARG A 828 27.51 -92.48 -6.81
C ARG A 828 28.74 -92.36 -7.73
N LYS A 829 29.61 -91.39 -7.48
CA LYS A 829 30.84 -91.17 -8.25
C LYS A 829 31.86 -92.28 -8.00
N ALA A 830 32.06 -92.68 -6.74
CA ALA A 830 32.90 -93.81 -6.37
C ALA A 830 32.47 -95.13 -7.03
N LYS A 831 31.17 -95.38 -7.20
CA LYS A 831 30.66 -96.58 -7.92
C LYS A 831 30.90 -96.54 -9.43
N LEU A 832 31.04 -95.35 -10.02
CA LEU A 832 31.49 -95.18 -11.41
C LEU A 832 33.02 -95.32 -11.53
N ASP A 833 33.75 -94.74 -10.59
CA ASP A 833 35.22 -94.86 -10.53
C ASP A 833 35.67 -96.29 -10.24
N GLU A 834 34.98 -97.08 -9.40
CA GLU A 834 35.29 -98.52 -9.17
C GLU A 834 35.21 -99.33 -10.46
N PHE A 835 34.25 -99.01 -11.34
CA PHE A 835 34.11 -99.62 -12.66
C PHE A 835 35.29 -99.24 -13.58
N ALA A 836 35.72 -97.98 -13.53
CA ALA A 836 36.87 -97.47 -14.27
C ALA A 836 38.23 -97.90 -13.67
N GLU A 837 38.30 -98.25 -12.38
CA GLU A 837 39.48 -98.82 -11.75
C GLU A 837 39.64 -100.31 -12.05
N LYS A 838 38.55 -101.08 -12.17
CA LYS A 838 38.61 -102.47 -12.66
C LYS A 838 39.08 -102.60 -14.11
N GLN A 839 38.96 -101.53 -14.92
CA GLN A 839 39.65 -101.44 -16.20
C GLN A 839 41.13 -101.05 -16.03
N ARG A 840 41.42 -99.94 -15.31
CA ARG A 840 42.78 -99.42 -15.13
C ARG A 840 43.72 -100.34 -14.32
N GLN A 841 43.21 -101.24 -13.48
CA GLN A 841 44.01 -102.26 -12.78
C GLN A 841 44.63 -103.27 -13.77
N ARG A 842 43.91 -103.65 -14.83
CA ARG A 842 44.42 -104.55 -15.88
C ARG A 842 45.50 -103.93 -16.76
N GLU A 843 45.54 -102.60 -16.82
CA GLU A 843 46.58 -101.84 -17.53
C GLU A 843 47.81 -101.64 -16.62
N ARG A 844 47.61 -101.37 -15.32
CA ARG A 844 48.70 -101.15 -14.34
C ARG A 844 49.53 -102.41 -14.04
N GLU A 845 48.94 -103.62 -14.06
CA GLU A 845 49.71 -104.88 -13.92
C GLU A 845 50.75 -105.09 -15.04
N ILE A 846 50.54 -104.48 -16.21
CA ILE A 846 51.48 -104.49 -17.34
C ILE A 846 52.54 -103.39 -17.16
N GLU A 847 52.15 -102.24 -16.61
CA GLU A 847 53.01 -101.06 -16.46
C GLU A 847 53.97 -101.13 -15.25
N GLU A 848 53.58 -101.72 -14.10
CA GLU A 848 54.47 -101.83 -12.94
C GLU A 848 55.70 -102.72 -13.21
N LYS A 849 55.57 -103.77 -14.03
CA LYS A 849 56.70 -104.59 -14.49
C LYS A 849 57.73 -103.80 -15.30
N ALA A 850 57.32 -102.72 -15.97
CA ALA A 850 58.22 -101.83 -16.72
C ALA A 850 58.75 -100.65 -15.88
N ARG A 851 58.30 -100.51 -14.62
CA ARG A 851 58.60 -99.34 -13.78
C ARG A 851 59.56 -99.63 -12.63
N LEU A 852 59.57 -100.85 -12.11
CA LEU A 852 60.59 -101.32 -11.15
C LEU A 852 62.03 -101.26 -11.71
N GLU A 853 62.20 -101.29 -13.04
CA GLU A 853 63.51 -101.13 -13.71
C GLU A 853 64.05 -99.69 -13.67
N LYS A 854 63.26 -98.70 -13.22
CA LYS A 854 63.63 -97.27 -13.18
C LYS A 854 63.93 -96.71 -11.79
N GLU A 855 63.97 -97.54 -10.75
CA GLU A 855 64.27 -97.12 -9.36
C GLU A 855 65.79 -96.99 -9.10
N ALA A 856 66.50 -96.24 -9.96
CA ALA A 856 67.97 -96.35 -10.05
C ALA A 856 68.80 -95.03 -10.08
N LEU A 857 68.22 -93.82 -10.08
CA LEU A 857 69.00 -92.56 -10.13
C LEU A 857 68.44 -91.38 -9.27
N LEU A 858 69.00 -91.19 -8.06
CA LEU A 858 69.13 -89.94 -7.25
C LEU A 858 67.83 -89.16 -6.86
N GLY A 859 67.74 -88.29 -5.83
CA GLY A 859 68.66 -87.82 -4.76
C GLY A 859 68.51 -86.29 -4.48
N LYS A 860 68.70 -85.70 -3.28
CA LYS A 860 68.90 -86.21 -1.90
C LYS A 860 68.91 -85.05 -0.85
N THR A 861 68.27 -85.18 0.35
CA THR A 861 68.47 -84.39 1.62
C THR A 861 68.21 -82.84 1.63
N ALA A 862 67.93 -82.10 2.73
CA ALA A 862 67.53 -82.35 4.14
C ALA A 862 67.03 -81.06 4.90
N GLU A 863 66.19 -81.26 5.96
CA GLU A 863 66.02 -80.56 7.29
C GLU A 863 65.92 -79.01 7.55
N PRO A 864 65.42 -78.54 8.75
CA PRO A 864 64.82 -77.18 8.96
C PRO A 864 65.48 -76.29 10.11
N PRO A 865 64.78 -75.52 11.01
CA PRO A 865 64.25 -74.13 10.85
C PRO A 865 64.61 -73.04 11.93
N ARG A 866 64.14 -71.78 11.74
CA ARG A 866 64.04 -70.57 12.66
C ARG A 866 65.32 -69.65 12.79
N PRO A 867 65.27 -68.42 13.41
CA PRO A 867 64.37 -67.24 13.24
C PRO A 867 65.07 -65.81 13.32
N TYR A 868 64.43 -64.69 12.89
CA TYR A 868 64.66 -63.30 13.47
C TYR A 868 63.58 -62.23 13.11
N GLU A 869 63.73 -60.98 13.64
CA GLU A 869 62.79 -59.83 13.74
C GLU A 869 63.18 -58.57 12.87
N PRO A 870 63.11 -57.28 13.34
CA PRO A 870 62.00 -56.35 13.74
C PRO A 870 61.94 -55.12 12.76
N PRO A 871 61.49 -53.85 13.06
CA PRO A 871 60.65 -53.21 14.12
C PRO A 871 59.36 -52.54 13.49
N GLY A 872 58.61 -51.52 13.96
CA GLY A 872 58.52 -50.64 15.16
C GLY A 872 58.23 -49.15 14.76
N GLY A 873 57.61 -48.23 15.53
CA GLY A 873 56.93 -48.29 16.84
C GLY A 873 56.65 -46.87 17.45
N ALA A 874 55.84 -46.78 18.53
CA ALA A 874 55.69 -45.65 19.51
C ALA A 874 54.96 -44.32 19.10
N ARG A 875 54.37 -43.45 19.98
CA ARG A 875 53.62 -43.49 21.30
C ARG A 875 53.22 -41.99 21.72
N PRO A 876 52.88 -41.54 22.97
CA PRO A 876 51.51 -41.53 23.57
C PRO A 876 51.10 -40.31 24.51
N VAL A 877 49.93 -40.39 25.22
CA VAL A 877 49.63 -40.14 26.70
C VAL A 877 50.24 -38.91 27.46
N GLU A 878 49.62 -38.11 28.38
CA GLU A 878 48.25 -37.95 29.02
C GLU A 878 48.10 -36.58 29.83
N PRO A 879 47.05 -36.28 30.68
CA PRO A 879 46.67 -34.91 31.15
C PRO A 879 46.84 -34.61 32.67
N LEU A 880 46.31 -33.48 33.22
CA LEU A 880 45.59 -33.29 34.55
C LEU A 880 45.64 -31.86 35.21
N GLY A 881 44.55 -31.46 35.91
CA GLY A 881 44.46 -30.58 37.11
C GLY A 881 44.69 -29.04 37.01
N ALA A 882 44.44 -28.19 38.03
CA ALA A 882 43.49 -28.19 39.19
C ALA A 882 43.54 -26.84 40.00
N ALA A 883 42.42 -26.40 40.61
CA ALA A 883 42.30 -25.38 41.72
C ALA A 883 42.79 -23.91 41.48
N ALA A 884 42.50 -22.86 42.28
CA ALA A 884 41.34 -22.45 43.11
C ALA A 884 41.50 -20.96 43.60
N ALA A 885 40.40 -20.32 44.08
CA ALA A 885 40.36 -19.09 44.94
C ALA A 885 40.88 -17.74 44.31
N THR A 886 40.59 -16.50 44.77
CA THR A 886 39.67 -15.92 45.78
C THR A 886 39.36 -14.42 45.54
N ALA A 887 38.23 -13.93 46.08
CA ALA A 887 37.97 -12.59 46.67
C ALA A 887 38.17 -11.24 45.89
N ALA A 888 37.04 -10.53 45.72
CA ALA A 888 36.77 -9.10 46.03
C ALA A 888 37.73 -7.94 45.63
N ALA A 889 37.20 -6.96 44.87
CA ALA A 889 37.04 -5.55 45.29
C ALA A 889 36.26 -4.69 44.27
N ALA A 890 35.57 -3.66 44.74
CA ALA A 890 35.22 -2.42 44.01
C ALA A 890 35.84 -1.24 44.81
N PRO A 891 36.01 0.00 44.27
CA PRO A 891 34.87 0.94 44.27
C PRO A 891 34.94 2.14 43.26
N VAL A 892 33.95 3.05 43.41
CA VAL A 892 33.84 4.46 42.96
C VAL A 892 33.71 4.79 41.46
N ALA A 893 32.89 5.81 41.16
CA ALA A 893 32.75 6.47 39.86
C ALA A 893 33.32 7.89 39.90
N ALA A 894 33.70 8.45 38.75
CA ALA A 894 34.21 9.82 38.61
C ALA A 894 33.22 10.74 37.86
N THR A 895 33.18 12.01 38.24
CA THR A 895 32.31 13.05 37.67
C THR A 895 32.93 13.78 36.47
N PRO A 896 32.13 14.34 35.54
CA PRO A 896 32.64 15.15 34.45
C PRO A 896 33.00 16.59 34.91
N ALA A 897 34.15 17.09 34.44
CA ALA A 897 34.56 18.48 34.62
C ALA A 897 34.01 19.40 33.48
N PRO A 898 33.82 20.71 33.72
CA PRO A 898 33.04 21.58 32.82
C PRO A 898 33.87 22.31 31.75
N GLY A 899 33.14 22.86 30.76
CA GLY A 899 33.45 24.21 30.26
C GLY A 899 34.55 24.36 29.19
N LYS A 900 34.40 23.73 28.02
CA LYS A 900 35.02 24.24 26.77
C LYS A 900 34.00 24.32 25.64
N TYR A 901 33.87 25.51 25.06
CA TYR A 901 33.00 25.77 23.91
C TYR A 901 33.56 25.08 22.65
N VAL A 902 32.69 24.42 21.89
CA VAL A 902 33.02 23.74 20.62
C VAL A 902 32.09 24.27 19.53
N PRO A 903 32.62 24.98 18.51
CA PRO A 903 31.84 25.55 17.41
C PRO A 903 30.97 24.52 16.68
N ARG A 904 29.79 24.98 16.24
CA ARG A 904 28.71 24.11 15.72
C ARG A 904 29.12 23.22 14.55
N PHE A 905 30.06 23.67 13.71
CA PHE A 905 30.55 22.92 12.55
C PHE A 905 31.40 21.67 12.89
N ARG A 906 31.87 21.52 14.14
CA ARG A 906 32.55 20.30 14.61
C ARG A 906 31.64 19.32 15.37
N ARG A 907 30.32 19.57 15.45
CA ARG A 907 29.38 18.79 16.28
C ARG A 907 28.45 17.85 15.49
N GLY A 908 28.80 17.48 14.26
CA GLY A 908 28.01 16.55 13.44
C GLY A 908 28.89 15.47 12.81
N GLY A 909 28.86 14.25 13.36
CA GLY A 909 29.67 13.13 12.83
C GLY A 909 29.86 11.91 13.73
N ALA A 910 28.96 11.60 14.66
CA ALA A 910 29.07 10.39 15.50
C ALA A 910 27.74 9.93 16.12
N GLU A 911 26.89 9.24 15.36
CA GLU A 911 25.97 8.24 15.94
C GLU A 911 25.59 7.20 14.87
N GLY A 912 25.79 5.91 15.17
CA GLY A 912 25.75 4.83 14.18
C GLY A 912 26.58 3.62 14.59
N ALA A 913 26.44 3.19 15.85
CA ALA A 913 27.23 2.10 16.42
C ALA A 913 26.75 0.72 15.95
N ALA A 914 27.71 -0.14 15.57
CA ALA A 914 27.52 -1.56 15.26
C ALA A 914 27.94 -2.42 16.48
N PRO A 915 27.54 -3.72 16.57
CA PRO A 915 27.71 -4.53 17.78
C PRO A 915 29.17 -4.98 18.07
N PRO A 916 29.46 -5.46 19.30
CA PRO A 916 30.81 -5.79 19.77
C PRO A 916 31.43 -7.07 19.13
N PRO A 917 32.77 -7.24 19.21
CA PRO A 917 33.53 -8.23 18.43
C PRO A 917 33.67 -9.61 19.09
N VAL A 918 34.11 -10.60 18.29
CA VAL A 918 34.49 -11.97 18.70
C VAL A 918 35.85 -12.34 18.06
N PRO A 919 36.79 -12.98 18.80
CA PRO A 919 38.12 -13.41 18.30
C PRO A 919 38.09 -14.74 17.49
N PRO A 920 39.19 -15.17 16.80
CA PRO A 920 39.05 -15.49 15.37
C PRO A 920 39.45 -16.91 14.89
N ASP A 921 39.19 -17.13 13.60
CA ASP A 921 39.82 -18.04 12.61
C ASP A 921 40.01 -19.55 12.87
N HIS A 922 39.23 -20.37 12.14
CA HIS A 922 39.87 -21.38 11.27
C HIS A 922 39.09 -21.82 10.01
N TRP A 923 39.87 -21.97 8.94
CA TRP A 923 39.69 -22.48 7.57
C TRP A 923 38.63 -23.57 7.28
N GLY A 924 38.05 -23.50 6.07
CA GLY A 924 37.22 -24.56 5.46
C GLY A 924 37.00 -24.40 3.94
N ARG A 925 37.66 -25.25 3.14
CA ARG A 925 37.63 -25.46 1.66
C ARG A 925 36.23 -25.38 0.99
N GLN A 926 36.10 -24.73 -0.18
CA GLN A 926 36.13 -25.26 -1.59
C GLN A 926 34.91 -26.15 -2.00
N ASP A 927 34.43 -26.22 -3.25
CA ASP A 927 34.95 -25.74 -4.57
C ASP A 927 33.81 -25.41 -5.60
N ASP A 928 34.20 -24.99 -6.82
CA ASP A 928 33.52 -25.09 -8.13
C ASP A 928 32.17 -24.37 -8.48
N ARG A 929 32.34 -23.19 -9.11
CA ARG A 929 31.98 -22.76 -10.50
C ARG A 929 31.24 -23.75 -11.45
N PRO A 930 30.61 -23.31 -12.59
CA PRO A 930 30.77 -22.06 -13.36
C PRO A 930 29.40 -21.33 -13.70
N PRO A 931 29.30 -20.36 -14.66
CA PRO A 931 28.25 -19.31 -14.62
C PRO A 931 27.29 -19.23 -15.84
N HIS A 932 26.28 -18.33 -15.81
CA HIS A 932 26.04 -17.23 -16.79
C HIS A 932 24.74 -16.43 -16.50
N GLY A 933 24.63 -15.22 -17.09
CA GLY A 933 23.51 -14.27 -16.89
C GLY A 933 23.94 -13.08 -16.01
N SER A 934 24.26 -11.88 -16.50
CA SER A 934 23.84 -11.14 -17.71
C SER A 934 22.34 -10.86 -17.77
N SER A 935 21.86 -9.61 -17.81
CA SER A 935 22.47 -8.33 -17.44
C SER A 935 21.38 -7.26 -17.48
N ASP A 936 21.15 -6.50 -16.40
CA ASP A 936 20.37 -5.26 -16.52
C ASP A 936 20.89 -4.16 -15.59
N ARG A 937 20.92 -2.92 -16.07
CA ARG A 937 21.82 -1.86 -15.57
C ARG A 937 21.15 -0.48 -15.63
N TRP A 938 20.33 -0.16 -14.63
CA TRP A 938 19.66 1.14 -14.54
C TRP A 938 19.97 1.89 -13.24
N ARG A 939 20.95 2.81 -13.30
CA ARG A 939 21.14 3.86 -12.28
C ARG A 939 21.84 5.12 -12.83
N SER A 940 21.04 6.14 -13.15
CA SER A 940 21.43 7.56 -13.28
C SER A 940 20.16 8.37 -12.92
N SER A 941 20.13 9.35 -12.01
CA SER A 941 21.02 10.50 -11.72
C SER A 941 20.83 11.68 -12.70
N GLY A 942 20.67 12.89 -12.15
CA GLY A 942 20.09 14.09 -12.78
C GLY A 942 18.71 14.41 -12.16
N ALA A 943 18.50 15.32 -11.19
CA ALA A 943 19.23 16.50 -10.69
C ALA A 943 19.06 17.78 -11.53
N ASP A 944 18.11 18.64 -11.14
CA ASP A 944 18.16 20.12 -11.12
C ASP A 944 16.75 20.72 -10.83
N SER A 945 16.53 22.01 -10.50
CA SER A 945 17.22 22.94 -9.57
C SER A 945 16.49 24.29 -9.48
N ARG A 946 16.05 24.68 -8.26
CA ARG A 946 15.73 26.07 -7.81
C ARG A 946 14.51 26.81 -8.43
N GLY A 947 14.01 27.81 -7.69
CA GLY A 947 12.84 28.66 -8.03
C GLY A 947 11.74 28.63 -6.94
N SER A 948 12.01 29.06 -5.70
CA SER A 948 11.87 30.45 -5.21
C SER A 948 10.44 31.03 -5.32
N THR A 949 9.75 31.14 -4.18
CA THR A 949 8.55 31.99 -4.01
C THR A 949 8.53 32.58 -2.59
N PHE A 950 8.38 33.90 -2.48
CA PHE A 950 8.16 34.62 -1.22
C PHE A 950 6.72 34.38 -0.70
N GLY A 951 6.50 34.39 0.62
CA GLY A 951 5.16 34.11 1.17
C GLY A 951 5.04 34.27 2.69
N SER A 952 5.14 35.50 3.20
CA SER A 952 4.94 35.79 4.63
C SER A 952 3.47 35.74 5.05
N SER A 953 3.15 35.03 6.14
CA SER A 953 2.00 35.35 7.01
C SER A 953 2.09 34.69 8.39
N SER A 954 2.95 35.23 9.27
CA SER A 954 3.02 34.78 10.66
C SER A 954 1.80 35.22 11.47
N ARG A 955 0.93 34.29 11.88
CA ARG A 955 -0.09 34.52 12.93
C ARG A 955 0.20 33.68 14.17
N SER A 956 0.79 34.32 15.18
CA SER A 956 1.04 33.74 16.50
C SER A 956 -0.24 33.70 17.35
N SER A 957 -0.71 32.50 17.70
CA SER A 957 -1.71 32.29 18.76
C SER A 957 -1.09 31.55 19.93
N TRP A 958 -0.79 32.26 21.01
CA TRP A 958 -0.48 31.63 22.30
C TRP A 958 -1.75 31.04 22.92
N SER A 959 -1.73 29.74 23.21
CA SER A 959 -2.71 29.08 24.06
C SER A 959 -2.01 27.96 24.85
N SER A 960 -1.73 28.22 26.13
CA SER A 960 -1.07 27.27 27.02
C SER A 960 -2.02 26.15 27.45
N SER A 961 -1.67 24.91 27.17
CA SER A 961 -2.20 23.72 27.84
C SER A 961 -1.05 22.79 28.24
N ARG A 962 -1.15 22.19 29.44
CA ARG A 962 -0.10 21.37 30.04
C ARG A 962 -0.35 19.89 29.75
N ILE A 963 0.71 19.16 29.42
CA ILE A 963 0.75 17.68 29.46
C ILE A 963 1.98 17.28 30.29
N PRO A 964 1.86 16.38 31.28
CA PRO A 964 2.98 15.99 32.14
C PRO A 964 3.90 14.94 31.48
N PRO A 965 5.20 14.92 31.79
CA PRO A 965 6.09 13.83 31.38
C PRO A 965 5.80 12.54 32.17
N ARG A 966 6.00 11.38 31.54
CA ARG A 966 6.03 10.09 32.24
C ARG A 966 7.31 9.98 33.07
N GLY A 967 7.19 9.54 34.32
CA GLY A 967 8.32 9.07 35.10
C GLY A 967 8.85 7.73 34.55
N ASN A 968 10.14 7.49 34.74
CA ASN A 968 10.82 6.24 34.40
C ASN A 968 11.49 5.70 35.68
N ARG A 969 11.36 4.39 35.93
CA ARG A 969 11.59 3.69 37.22
C ARG A 969 10.46 3.85 38.24
#